data_AF-A0A2I9DTS2-F1
#
_entry.id   AF-A0A2I9DTS2-F1
#
_cell.length_a   1.000
_cell.length_b   1.000
_cell.length_c   1.000
_cell.angle_alpha   90.00
_cell.angle_beta   90.00
_cell.angle_gamma   90.00
#
_symmetry.space_group_name_H-M   'P 1'
#
loop_
_entity.id
_entity.type
_entity.pdbx_description
1 polymer ?
#
loop_
_entity_poly.entity_id
_entity_poly.type
_entity_poly.pdbx_seq_one_letter_code
_entity_poly.pdbx_strand_id
1 'polypeptide(L)'
;MKITNIISTILLLFLTSVTVAQVGTNGDNRKEEGRPLKEYNLTLEQKKMTLGGVTANGMTINGSIPGPTLEFNEGDLALINVTNKMDVETSVHWHGLILPNFYDGVPYLTTPPIEPGTTFQYRIPINQSGTYWYHSHTMLQEQNGVYGSIVIQPKEKTLDYDKDLVVVLSDWTNEKPMNVLRNLKRSNEWYQVKKGTAVPLSRTIKEAALGAQFKFWRDRMEGADIADIYYPAFLSNGKRVAEYPEFKAEEKVRLRFINASASTYYWMDFGGGNPMLVSSDGIDVQPVSKSRFLFGIAETYDVIVTIPEGILEITATAQDGSGNTSIRLGSGKLYPATVIDRPDKVEMMKQMAKMDMKMGAPAMVGNQKKKTPEFLMQKYGMKMKMDIKDGQMKMNDNMSMDEDSMKMQMDMKENKMNFNSTMEIKKDSMPMSQTETSSKMKGHMNHDMSKMQKDTAVFDYSTRKTYFNYDFLKAKESTTYKADIPVNDIMLNLTGNMQRYVWSLNGVPLSETDKIKIKGGEVTRITLNNITMMHHPMHLHGHYFRVINENGERSPLKHTVNVPPMQKVVIEFYNEEYGDWFFHCHVLYHMMGGMARVFSYDTPRDERMAEFPVQKLIDETDHYYSWGAARIGSNFNELFLMSSNIRNEFGLRAEFDYNQNAEIEVNYNRYLNDWLRVYAGVNTETSTPDSYDTFNTVGLVGVKYFTPYRFNVDVSMDHQLRPRIRLDRELLIFPRIFLEGEYEYRADFGWVNELDSNKSYQGEPQWLVGLSYILSRNFSIQGNYNNKYGWGGGLLARF
;
A
#
# COMPACT_ATOMS: atom_id res chain seq x y z
N MET A 1 -11.37 -13.74 -77.47
CA MET A 1 -11.76 -12.65 -76.56
C MET A 1 -11.60 -13.18 -75.13
N LYS A 2 -10.54 -12.72 -74.42
CA LYS A 2 -10.28 -12.64 -72.96
C LYS A 2 -10.74 -13.81 -72.06
N ILE A 3 -9.85 -14.65 -71.49
CA ILE A 3 -8.93 -14.43 -70.35
C ILE A 3 -9.61 -13.76 -69.15
N THR A 4 -9.88 -14.51 -68.06
CA THR A 4 -9.24 -14.39 -66.71
C THR A 4 -9.86 -15.35 -65.66
N ASN A 5 -8.99 -16.16 -65.02
CA ASN A 5 -8.88 -16.51 -63.58
C ASN A 5 -10.10 -17.16 -62.87
N ILE A 6 -10.11 -18.43 -62.41
CA ILE A 6 -9.16 -19.24 -61.63
C ILE A 6 -8.59 -18.49 -60.41
N ILE A 7 -8.87 -19.03 -59.20
CA ILE A 7 -8.38 -18.64 -57.86
C ILE A 7 -9.15 -17.46 -57.22
N SER A 8 -10.08 -17.76 -56.29
CA SER A 8 -10.29 -16.96 -55.05
C SER A 8 -11.43 -17.48 -54.15
N THR A 9 -12.36 -18.30 -54.64
CA THR A 9 -13.57 -18.64 -53.85
C THR A 9 -13.42 -19.84 -52.91
N ILE A 10 -12.28 -20.54 -52.91
CA ILE A 10 -11.94 -21.61 -51.94
C ILE A 10 -10.87 -21.12 -50.93
N LEU A 11 -10.83 -19.81 -50.68
CA LEU A 11 -10.01 -19.19 -49.61
C LEU A 11 -10.89 -18.52 -48.54
N LEU A 12 -12.11 -19.04 -48.32
CA LEU A 12 -13.04 -18.58 -47.28
C LEU A 12 -13.35 -19.67 -46.23
N LEU A 13 -12.57 -20.74 -46.23
CA LEU A 13 -12.53 -21.75 -45.17
C LEU A 13 -11.28 -21.47 -44.33
N PHE A 14 -11.49 -21.13 -43.05
CA PHE A 14 -10.46 -20.83 -42.04
C PHE A 14 -9.73 -19.48 -42.14
N LEU A 15 -10.47 -18.37 -42.20
CA LEU A 15 -10.07 -17.17 -41.44
C LEU A 15 -10.53 -17.37 -39.99
N THR A 16 -9.98 -18.39 -39.33
CA THR A 16 -9.77 -18.26 -37.89
C THR A 16 -8.80 -17.11 -37.76
N SER A 17 -9.26 -15.99 -37.25
CA SER A 17 -8.40 -15.02 -36.61
C SER A 17 -7.57 -15.80 -35.58
N VAL A 18 -6.38 -16.25 -35.98
CA VAL A 18 -5.33 -16.60 -35.03
C VAL A 18 -4.96 -15.25 -34.42
N THR A 19 -5.76 -14.86 -33.45
CA THR A 19 -5.40 -13.83 -32.50
C THR A 19 -4.14 -14.37 -31.85
N VAL A 20 -3.01 -13.79 -32.21
CA VAL A 20 -1.75 -14.05 -31.51
C VAL A 20 -1.91 -13.39 -30.15
N ALA A 21 -2.50 -14.13 -29.21
CA ALA A 21 -2.68 -13.66 -27.85
C ALA A 21 -1.29 -13.54 -27.22
N GLN A 22 -0.87 -12.31 -26.88
CA GLN A 22 0.36 -12.08 -26.11
C GLN A 22 0.27 -12.65 -24.69
N VAL A 23 -0.95 -13.00 -24.26
CA VAL A 23 -1.27 -13.65 -23.00
C VAL A 23 -1.34 -15.16 -23.25
N GLY A 24 -0.53 -15.91 -22.53
CA GLY A 24 -0.61 -17.37 -22.55
C GLY A 24 -1.95 -17.85 -21.99
N THR A 25 -2.42 -19.02 -22.44
CA THR A 25 -3.58 -19.66 -21.81
C THR A 25 -3.16 -20.16 -20.43
N ASN A 26 -3.96 -19.86 -19.43
CA ASN A 26 -3.77 -20.34 -18.06
C ASN A 26 -3.77 -21.89 -17.99
N GLY A 27 -4.60 -22.62 -18.76
CA GLY A 27 -4.72 -24.09 -18.65
C GLY A 27 -4.12 -24.93 -19.80
N ASP A 28 -4.40 -24.60 -21.06
CA ASP A 28 -4.36 -25.59 -22.16
C ASP A 28 -2.98 -25.80 -22.81
N ASN A 29 -2.07 -24.84 -22.69
CA ASN A 29 -0.76 -24.86 -23.36
C ASN A 29 0.42 -25.17 -22.42
N ARG A 30 0.22 -25.95 -21.35
CA ARG A 30 1.29 -26.27 -20.38
C ARG A 30 2.17 -27.45 -20.77
N LYS A 31 1.95 -28.07 -21.95
CA LYS A 31 2.74 -29.21 -22.42
C LYS A 31 4.21 -28.82 -22.58
N GLU A 32 5.10 -29.58 -21.95
CA GLU A 32 6.54 -29.35 -22.03
C GLU A 32 7.13 -29.93 -23.33
N GLU A 33 6.49 -30.93 -23.93
CA GLU A 33 7.05 -31.67 -25.05
C GLU A 33 7.24 -30.79 -26.31
N GLY A 34 8.43 -30.88 -26.91
CA GLY A 34 8.77 -30.17 -28.15
C GLY A 34 9.17 -28.70 -27.98
N ARG A 35 9.17 -28.18 -26.75
CA ARG A 35 9.63 -26.81 -26.47
C ARG A 35 11.16 -26.71 -26.47
N PRO A 36 11.76 -25.65 -27.05
CA PRO A 36 13.17 -25.36 -26.89
C PRO A 36 13.51 -25.12 -25.41
N LEU A 37 14.53 -25.82 -24.91
CA LEU A 37 14.97 -25.70 -23.53
C LEU A 37 15.87 -24.47 -23.36
N LYS A 38 15.55 -23.62 -22.38
CA LYS A 38 16.40 -22.51 -21.93
C LYS A 38 16.68 -22.64 -20.43
N GLU A 39 17.94 -22.82 -20.07
CA GLU A 39 18.35 -23.05 -18.69
C GLU A 39 19.10 -21.87 -18.08
N TYR A 40 18.78 -21.54 -16.83
CA TYR A 40 19.48 -20.54 -16.01
C TYR A 40 19.86 -21.08 -14.64
N ASN A 41 21.00 -20.65 -14.12
CA ASN A 41 21.47 -20.96 -12.77
C ASN A 41 21.58 -19.66 -11.98
N LEU A 42 20.78 -19.54 -10.93
CA LEU A 42 20.74 -18.39 -10.02
C LEU A 42 21.28 -18.81 -8.66
N THR A 43 22.27 -18.09 -8.16
CA THR A 43 22.83 -18.28 -6.83
C THR A 43 22.48 -17.08 -5.97
N LEU A 44 21.72 -17.31 -4.91
CA LEU A 44 21.38 -16.30 -3.91
C LEU A 44 22.45 -16.31 -2.81
N GLU A 45 23.08 -15.17 -2.57
CA GLU A 45 24.17 -15.04 -1.60
C GLU A 45 24.17 -13.66 -0.94
N GLN A 46 24.66 -13.58 0.30
CA GLN A 46 24.86 -12.29 0.98
C GLN A 46 26.20 -11.67 0.58
N LYS A 47 26.20 -10.40 0.17
CA LYS A 47 27.41 -9.63 -0.14
C LYS A 47 27.34 -8.22 0.44
N LYS A 48 28.50 -7.65 0.75
CA LYS A 48 28.61 -6.24 1.15
C LYS A 48 28.44 -5.35 -0.08
N MET A 49 27.52 -4.39 -0.01
CA MET A 49 27.23 -3.46 -1.11
C MET A 49 27.08 -2.03 -0.59
N THR A 50 27.46 -1.05 -1.42
CA THR A 50 27.41 0.39 -1.09
C THR A 50 26.47 1.09 -2.07
N LEU A 51 25.16 0.95 -1.86
CA LEU A 51 24.12 1.54 -2.73
C LEU A 51 23.54 2.84 -2.13
N GLY A 52 23.41 2.88 -0.80
CA GLY A 52 22.90 4.02 -0.03
C GLY A 52 23.97 4.95 0.54
N GLY A 53 25.18 4.94 -0.02
CA GLY A 53 26.35 5.68 0.51
C GLY A 53 26.96 5.06 1.78
N VAL A 54 26.40 3.94 2.26
CA VAL A 54 26.89 3.15 3.39
C VAL A 54 27.01 1.70 2.92
N THR A 55 28.06 1.00 3.34
CA THR A 55 28.22 -0.42 3.09
C THR A 55 27.29 -1.22 4.02
N ALA A 56 26.37 -1.98 3.44
CA ALA A 56 25.46 -2.88 4.15
C ALA A 56 25.49 -4.28 3.51
N ASN A 57 24.96 -5.28 4.21
CA ASN A 57 24.78 -6.62 3.63
C ASN A 57 23.55 -6.57 2.71
N GLY A 58 23.75 -6.76 1.41
CA GLY A 58 22.70 -7.02 0.44
C GLY A 58 22.56 -8.52 0.17
N MET A 59 21.37 -8.93 -0.23
CA MET A 59 21.09 -10.27 -0.73
C MET A 59 21.12 -10.20 -2.26
N THR A 60 22.12 -10.83 -2.86
CA THR A 60 22.43 -10.70 -4.29
C THR A 60 22.04 -11.96 -5.05
N ILE A 61 21.77 -11.81 -6.34
CA ILE A 61 21.53 -12.93 -7.26
C ILE A 61 22.66 -12.94 -8.27
N ASN A 62 23.46 -14.00 -8.28
CA ASN A 62 24.71 -14.08 -9.06
C ASN A 62 25.67 -12.91 -8.78
N GLY A 63 25.67 -12.40 -7.55
CA GLY A 63 26.59 -11.36 -7.09
C GLY A 63 26.18 -9.93 -7.39
N SER A 64 25.00 -9.68 -7.97
CA SER A 64 24.50 -8.33 -8.27
C SER A 64 23.13 -8.04 -7.63
N ILE A 65 22.85 -6.73 -7.51
CA ILE A 65 21.52 -6.16 -7.25
C ILE A 65 21.33 -5.03 -8.29
N PRO A 66 20.32 -5.08 -9.17
CA PRO A 66 19.42 -6.22 -9.42
C PRO A 66 20.17 -7.49 -9.84
N GLY A 67 19.48 -8.64 -9.78
CA GLY A 67 19.92 -9.88 -10.41
C GLY A 67 19.98 -9.79 -11.95
N PRO A 68 20.53 -10.82 -12.61
CA PRO A 68 20.64 -10.84 -14.08
C PRO A 68 19.27 -10.81 -14.77
N THR A 69 19.20 -10.20 -15.96
CA THR A 69 18.04 -10.36 -16.84
C THR A 69 17.98 -11.79 -17.38
N LEU A 70 16.85 -12.46 -17.19
CA LEU A 70 16.57 -13.75 -17.81
C LEU A 70 15.87 -13.49 -19.16
N GLU A 71 16.40 -14.08 -20.22
CA GLU A 71 15.88 -13.89 -21.58
C GLU A 71 15.35 -15.21 -22.12
N PHE A 72 14.09 -15.17 -22.57
CA PHE A 72 13.38 -16.29 -23.17
C PHE A 72 12.73 -15.87 -24.48
N ASN A 73 12.35 -16.84 -25.30
CA ASN A 73 11.41 -16.65 -26.40
C ASN A 73 10.06 -17.28 -26.01
N GLU A 74 8.98 -16.69 -26.51
CA GLU A 74 7.66 -17.29 -26.39
C GLU A 74 7.63 -18.69 -27.04
N GLY A 75 7.29 -19.71 -26.26
CA GLY A 75 7.35 -21.12 -26.66
C GLY A 75 8.49 -21.91 -26.02
N ASP A 76 9.46 -21.25 -25.38
CA ASP A 76 10.54 -21.94 -24.65
C ASP A 76 9.98 -22.72 -23.43
N LEU A 77 10.77 -23.67 -22.95
CA LEU A 77 10.66 -24.24 -21.60
C LEU A 77 11.79 -23.65 -20.76
N ALA A 78 11.45 -22.86 -19.76
CA ALA A 78 12.41 -22.30 -18.81
C ALA A 78 12.72 -23.32 -17.71
N LEU A 79 14.00 -23.72 -17.59
CA LEU A 79 14.52 -24.42 -16.42
C LEU A 79 15.39 -23.47 -15.61
N ILE A 80 15.00 -23.18 -14.38
CA ILE A 80 15.71 -22.21 -13.55
C ILE A 80 16.11 -22.87 -12.24
N ASN A 81 17.41 -23.13 -12.08
CA ASN A 81 17.96 -23.68 -10.85
C ASN A 81 18.32 -22.54 -9.90
N VAL A 82 17.62 -22.46 -8.78
CA VAL A 82 17.84 -21.45 -7.75
C VAL A 82 18.54 -22.10 -6.57
N THR A 83 19.80 -21.73 -6.36
CA THR A 83 20.65 -22.22 -5.26
C THR A 83 20.72 -21.20 -4.15
N ASN A 84 20.33 -21.58 -2.94
CA ASN A 84 20.42 -20.73 -1.76
C ASN A 84 21.76 -20.95 -1.03
N LYS A 85 22.66 -19.97 -1.09
CA LYS A 85 23.92 -19.95 -0.31
C LYS A 85 23.85 -19.03 0.92
N MET A 86 22.67 -18.51 1.24
CA MET A 86 22.44 -17.72 2.45
C MET A 86 22.25 -18.65 3.66
N ASP A 87 22.22 -18.06 4.85
CA ASP A 87 21.97 -18.72 6.14
C ASP A 87 20.49 -18.72 6.55
N VAL A 88 19.61 -18.25 5.66
CA VAL A 88 18.15 -18.18 5.84
C VAL A 88 17.46 -18.82 4.64
N GLU A 89 16.27 -19.37 4.84
CA GLU A 89 15.43 -19.86 3.74
C GLU A 89 15.08 -18.75 2.74
N THR A 90 14.70 -19.11 1.52
CA THR A 90 14.30 -18.16 0.48
C THR A 90 13.30 -18.79 -0.48
N SER A 91 12.72 -17.99 -1.36
CA SER A 91 11.85 -18.41 -2.45
C SER A 91 12.03 -17.45 -3.62
N VAL A 92 11.51 -17.79 -4.79
CA VAL A 92 11.51 -16.89 -5.95
C VAL A 92 10.15 -16.98 -6.64
N HIS A 93 9.41 -15.88 -6.62
CA HIS A 93 8.20 -15.68 -7.41
C HIS A 93 8.53 -15.07 -8.78
N TRP A 94 7.78 -15.50 -9.80
CA TRP A 94 7.95 -15.09 -11.20
C TRP A 94 6.82 -14.14 -11.58
N HIS A 95 6.98 -12.88 -11.18
CA HIS A 95 5.93 -11.88 -11.21
C HIS A 95 5.33 -11.66 -12.60
N GLY A 96 4.03 -11.90 -12.71
CA GLY A 96 3.24 -11.71 -13.93
C GLY A 96 3.31 -12.88 -14.92
N LEU A 97 4.07 -13.94 -14.63
CA LEU A 97 4.08 -15.14 -15.47
C LEU A 97 2.86 -16.02 -15.23
N ILE A 98 2.32 -16.55 -16.31
CA ILE A 98 1.36 -17.65 -16.34
C ILE A 98 2.14 -18.95 -16.30
N LEU A 99 2.00 -19.69 -15.20
CA LEU A 99 2.85 -20.82 -14.86
C LEU A 99 2.06 -21.92 -14.13
N PRO A 100 2.58 -23.16 -14.07
CA PRO A 100 2.00 -24.17 -13.21
C PRO A 100 2.03 -23.74 -11.75
N ASN A 101 0.90 -23.81 -11.04
CA ASN A 101 0.74 -23.31 -9.67
C ASN A 101 1.90 -23.72 -8.73
N PHE A 102 2.39 -24.96 -8.80
CA PHE A 102 3.50 -25.42 -7.98
C PHE A 102 4.82 -24.63 -8.14
N TYR A 103 5.02 -23.98 -9.28
CA TYR A 103 6.22 -23.19 -9.60
C TYR A 103 6.01 -21.68 -9.37
N ASP A 104 4.91 -21.29 -8.72
CA ASP A 104 4.57 -19.88 -8.45
C ASP A 104 5.54 -19.21 -7.47
N GLY A 105 6.17 -19.94 -6.56
CA GLY A 105 7.24 -19.43 -5.72
C GLY A 105 6.82 -18.76 -4.41
N VAL A 106 5.56 -18.96 -3.99
CA VAL A 106 5.08 -18.53 -2.67
C VAL A 106 5.35 -19.65 -1.66
N PRO A 107 6.29 -19.45 -0.72
CA PRO A 107 6.71 -20.50 0.20
C PRO A 107 5.52 -20.95 1.07
N TYR A 108 5.44 -22.24 1.35
CA TYR A 108 4.38 -22.86 2.16
C TYR A 108 2.95 -22.75 1.62
N LEU A 109 2.72 -22.09 0.48
CA LEU A 109 1.43 -22.08 -0.23
C LEU A 109 1.51 -22.94 -1.48
N THR A 110 2.32 -22.52 -2.44
CA THR A 110 2.41 -23.11 -3.78
C THR A 110 3.72 -23.87 -4.00
N THR A 111 4.82 -23.40 -3.41
CA THR A 111 6.17 -23.93 -3.63
C THR A 111 6.86 -24.15 -2.27
N PRO A 112 7.68 -25.20 -2.09
CA PRO A 112 8.46 -25.34 -0.86
C PRO A 112 9.50 -24.21 -0.72
N PRO A 113 9.85 -23.78 0.50
CA PRO A 113 10.98 -22.89 0.70
C PRO A 113 12.28 -23.56 0.21
N ILE A 114 13.21 -22.74 -0.28
CA ILE A 114 14.56 -23.15 -0.67
C ILE A 114 15.45 -23.00 0.56
N GLU A 115 15.71 -24.11 1.23
CA GLU A 115 16.52 -24.16 2.45
C GLU A 115 17.99 -23.76 2.20
N PRO A 116 18.71 -23.25 3.22
CA PRO A 116 20.14 -22.98 3.15
C PRO A 116 20.95 -24.17 2.59
N GLY A 117 21.81 -23.90 1.62
CA GLY A 117 22.68 -24.90 0.99
C GLY A 117 21.98 -25.79 -0.05
N THR A 118 20.69 -25.58 -0.32
CA THR A 118 19.93 -26.39 -1.28
C THR A 118 19.68 -25.67 -2.60
N THR A 119 19.26 -26.43 -3.61
CA THR A 119 18.87 -25.93 -4.92
C THR A 119 17.46 -26.41 -5.25
N PHE A 120 16.60 -25.51 -5.70
CA PHE A 120 15.29 -25.83 -6.24
C PHE A 120 15.24 -25.50 -7.73
N GLN A 121 14.66 -26.40 -8.54
CA GLN A 121 14.50 -26.20 -9.98
C GLN A 121 13.06 -25.83 -10.30
N TYR A 122 12.88 -24.65 -10.90
CA TYR A 122 11.60 -24.23 -11.49
C TYR A 122 11.53 -24.70 -12.94
N ARG A 123 10.34 -25.16 -13.36
CA ARG A 123 10.05 -25.59 -14.73
C ARG A 123 8.83 -24.82 -15.24
N ILE A 124 9.04 -23.89 -16.17
CA ILE A 124 7.99 -22.96 -16.59
C ILE A 124 7.85 -23.00 -18.12
N PRO A 125 6.73 -23.54 -18.66
CA PRO A 125 6.40 -23.41 -20.08
C PRO A 125 6.07 -21.95 -20.41
N ILE A 126 6.90 -21.30 -21.23
CA ILE A 126 6.74 -19.89 -21.56
C ILE A 126 5.67 -19.74 -22.66
N ASN A 127 4.52 -19.18 -22.29
CA ASN A 127 3.34 -19.03 -23.17
C ASN A 127 2.95 -17.59 -23.46
N GLN A 128 3.71 -16.64 -22.95
CA GLN A 128 3.47 -15.22 -23.11
C GLN A 128 4.74 -14.53 -23.63
N SER A 129 4.64 -13.26 -23.97
CA SER A 129 5.78 -12.40 -24.26
C SER A 129 5.69 -11.10 -23.47
N GLY A 130 6.76 -10.31 -23.41
CA GLY A 130 6.76 -9.01 -22.73
C GLY A 130 7.88 -8.82 -21.72
N THR A 131 7.67 -7.87 -20.80
CA THR A 131 8.60 -7.47 -19.74
C THR A 131 8.03 -7.87 -18.38
N TYR A 132 8.77 -8.70 -17.67
CA TYR A 132 8.41 -9.25 -16.36
C TYR A 132 9.62 -9.16 -15.42
N TRP A 133 9.46 -9.69 -14.22
CA TRP A 133 10.52 -9.69 -13.22
C TRP A 133 10.33 -10.86 -12.25
N TYR A 134 11.35 -11.14 -11.47
CA TYR A 134 11.32 -12.16 -10.43
C TYR A 134 11.85 -11.57 -9.14
N HIS A 135 11.33 -12.03 -8.00
CA HIS A 135 11.76 -11.56 -6.69
C HIS A 135 11.49 -12.59 -5.61
N SER A 136 12.10 -12.40 -4.44
CA SER A 136 11.79 -13.25 -3.29
C SER A 136 10.39 -12.99 -2.76
N HIS A 137 9.66 -14.08 -2.49
CA HIS A 137 8.38 -14.07 -1.78
C HIS A 137 8.54 -14.57 -0.34
N THR A 138 9.75 -14.47 0.22
CA THR A 138 10.05 -14.85 1.60
C THR A 138 10.29 -13.58 2.42
N MET A 139 9.41 -13.30 3.37
CA MET A 139 9.53 -12.18 4.32
C MET A 139 9.85 -10.83 3.62
N LEU A 140 10.91 -10.15 4.04
CA LEU A 140 11.33 -8.84 3.53
C LEU A 140 12.59 -8.91 2.64
N GLN A 141 12.88 -10.06 2.04
CA GLN A 141 14.12 -10.27 1.28
C GLN A 141 14.20 -9.41 0.01
N GLU A 142 13.06 -9.11 -0.61
CA GLU A 142 12.98 -8.21 -1.77
C GLU A 142 13.67 -6.87 -1.51
N GLN A 143 13.39 -6.23 -0.36
CA GLN A 143 14.03 -4.97 0.05
C GLN A 143 15.57 -5.05 0.11
N ASN A 144 16.11 -6.24 0.41
CA ASN A 144 17.55 -6.47 0.53
C ASN A 144 18.23 -6.77 -0.81
N GLY A 145 17.48 -6.89 -1.91
CA GLY A 145 18.05 -7.06 -3.26
C GLY A 145 17.68 -8.33 -4.01
N VAL A 146 16.85 -9.21 -3.44
CA VAL A 146 16.45 -10.45 -4.13
C VAL A 146 15.36 -10.15 -5.15
N TYR A 147 15.75 -9.53 -6.26
CA TYR A 147 14.91 -9.28 -7.43
C TYR A 147 15.77 -9.17 -8.71
N GLY A 148 15.17 -9.44 -9.86
CA GLY A 148 15.79 -9.29 -11.18
C GLY A 148 14.74 -9.27 -12.29
N SER A 149 15.18 -9.07 -13.53
CA SER A 149 14.29 -8.87 -14.69
C SER A 149 14.11 -10.11 -15.54
N ILE A 150 12.98 -10.20 -16.24
CA ILE A 150 12.71 -11.21 -17.26
C ILE A 150 12.26 -10.50 -18.53
N VAL A 151 12.84 -10.86 -19.66
CA VAL A 151 12.42 -10.41 -20.98
C VAL A 151 12.04 -11.63 -21.79
N ILE A 152 10.81 -11.65 -22.29
CA ILE A 152 10.33 -12.71 -23.16
C ILE A 152 10.07 -12.12 -24.54
N GLN A 153 10.84 -12.55 -25.54
CA GLN A 153 10.70 -12.09 -26.91
C GLN A 153 9.45 -12.75 -27.54
N PRO A 154 8.58 -11.97 -28.21
CA PRO A 154 7.44 -12.53 -28.92
C PRO A 154 7.89 -13.34 -30.13
N LYS A 155 7.07 -14.30 -30.57
CA LYS A 155 7.32 -15.00 -31.84
C LYS A 155 7.35 -14.05 -33.03
N GLU A 156 6.55 -12.99 -32.98
CA GLU A 156 6.48 -11.97 -34.01
C GLU A 156 6.73 -10.58 -33.40
N LYS A 157 7.72 -9.87 -33.93
CA LYS A 157 8.00 -8.48 -33.54
C LYS A 157 7.00 -7.54 -34.21
N THR A 158 6.14 -6.91 -33.41
CA THR A 158 5.10 -5.97 -33.88
C THR A 158 5.45 -4.50 -33.63
N LEU A 159 6.41 -4.22 -32.74
CA LEU A 159 6.82 -2.87 -32.37
C LEU A 159 8.08 -2.44 -33.16
N ASP A 160 8.10 -1.19 -33.61
CA ASP A 160 9.21 -0.60 -34.35
C ASP A 160 10.20 0.12 -33.40
N TYR A 161 11.39 -0.44 -33.27
CA TYR A 161 12.49 0.09 -32.46
C TYR A 161 13.82 -0.59 -32.83
N ASP A 162 14.93 0.11 -32.57
CA ASP A 162 16.29 -0.31 -32.92
C ASP A 162 16.97 -1.11 -31.81
N LYS A 163 16.79 -0.69 -30.55
CA LYS A 163 17.45 -1.27 -29.37
C LYS A 163 16.50 -1.41 -28.18
N ASP A 164 16.78 -2.39 -27.33
CA ASP A 164 16.12 -2.61 -26.05
C ASP A 164 17.05 -2.22 -24.89
N LEU A 165 16.50 -1.62 -23.83
CA LEU A 165 17.16 -1.44 -22.55
C LEU A 165 16.19 -1.74 -21.41
N VAL A 166 16.57 -2.68 -20.53
CA VAL A 166 15.82 -2.96 -19.30
C VAL A 166 16.24 -1.99 -18.21
N VAL A 167 15.27 -1.40 -17.51
CA VAL A 167 15.49 -0.48 -16.41
C VAL A 167 14.69 -0.95 -15.20
N VAL A 168 15.39 -1.49 -14.20
CA VAL A 168 14.84 -1.87 -12.90
C VAL A 168 15.01 -0.70 -11.94
N LEU A 169 13.89 -0.14 -11.49
CA LEU A 169 13.83 0.87 -10.46
C LEU A 169 13.69 0.22 -9.09
N SER A 170 14.43 0.71 -8.10
CA SER A 170 14.38 0.18 -6.74
C SER A 170 14.67 1.25 -5.70
N ASP A 171 14.02 1.15 -4.54
CA ASP A 171 14.43 1.85 -3.33
C ASP A 171 15.47 1.03 -2.54
N TRP A 172 16.31 1.71 -1.77
CA TRP A 172 17.34 1.04 -0.96
C TRP A 172 17.36 1.61 0.45
N THR A 173 17.36 0.73 1.44
CA THR A 173 17.56 1.06 2.86
C THR A 173 18.88 0.50 3.38
N ASN A 174 19.57 1.28 4.22
CA ASN A 174 20.76 0.81 4.95
C ASN A 174 20.37 0.09 6.26
N GLU A 175 19.08 0.04 6.57
CA GLU A 175 18.54 -0.57 7.77
C GLU A 175 18.18 -2.03 7.48
N LYS A 176 18.31 -2.93 8.47
CA LYS A 176 17.69 -4.26 8.35
C LYS A 176 16.18 -4.08 8.13
N PRO A 177 15.54 -4.68 7.11
CA PRO A 177 14.12 -4.45 6.84
C PRO A 177 13.20 -4.77 8.03
N MET A 178 13.54 -5.79 8.83
CA MET A 178 12.81 -6.09 10.07
C MET A 178 12.86 -4.95 11.10
N ASN A 179 13.94 -4.16 11.14
CA ASN A 179 14.01 -2.97 11.99
C ASN A 179 13.15 -1.83 11.44
N VAL A 180 13.02 -1.72 10.12
CA VAL A 180 12.09 -0.77 9.47
C VAL A 180 10.67 -1.10 9.88
N LEU A 181 10.26 -2.37 9.70
CA LEU A 181 8.93 -2.85 10.10
C LEU A 181 8.66 -2.69 11.60
N ARG A 182 9.64 -3.01 12.46
CA ARG A 182 9.55 -2.76 13.91
C ARG A 182 9.37 -1.27 14.22
N ASN A 183 10.06 -0.37 13.51
CA ASN A 183 9.93 1.06 13.71
C ASN A 183 8.55 1.58 13.27
N LEU A 184 7.96 1.01 12.22
CA LEU A 184 6.61 1.32 11.77
C LEU A 184 5.55 0.86 12.78
N LYS A 185 5.68 -0.36 13.32
CA LYS A 185 4.73 -0.94 14.29
C LYS A 185 4.67 -0.21 15.64
N ARG A 186 5.75 0.43 16.07
CA ARG A 186 5.78 1.22 17.31
C ARG A 186 5.29 2.67 17.16
N SER A 187 4.85 3.08 15.97
CA SER A 187 4.40 4.46 15.62
C SER A 187 5.42 5.54 15.99
N ASN A 188 6.27 5.95 15.03
CA ASN A 188 7.22 7.05 15.20
C ASN A 188 7.33 7.89 13.91
N GLU A 189 7.27 9.21 14.03
CA GLU A 189 7.34 10.17 12.94
C GLU A 189 8.76 10.37 12.37
N TRP A 190 9.76 9.60 12.84
CA TRP A 190 11.15 9.70 12.39
C TRP A 190 11.30 9.73 10.86
N TYR A 191 10.61 8.84 10.14
CA TYR A 191 10.71 8.81 8.68
C TYR A 191 10.10 10.08 8.04
N GLN A 192 9.01 10.62 8.60
CA GLN A 192 8.45 11.90 8.15
C GLN A 192 9.43 13.04 8.35
N VAL A 193 10.09 13.07 9.50
CA VAL A 193 11.14 14.04 9.82
C VAL A 193 12.31 13.92 8.83
N LYS A 194 12.75 12.71 8.51
CA LYS A 194 13.89 12.49 7.60
C LYS A 194 13.59 12.84 6.17
N LYS A 195 12.39 12.52 5.68
CA LYS A 195 11.91 12.94 4.36
C LYS A 195 11.71 14.46 4.28
N GLY A 196 11.46 15.12 5.41
CA GLY A 196 11.06 16.52 5.45
C GLY A 196 9.58 16.73 5.10
N THR A 197 8.76 15.69 5.30
CA THR A 197 7.32 15.64 4.99
C THR A 197 6.46 15.64 6.27
N ALA A 198 7.07 15.88 7.43
CA ALA A 198 6.33 16.04 8.68
C ALA A 198 5.43 17.28 8.63
N VAL A 199 4.24 17.18 9.21
CA VAL A 199 3.26 18.27 9.30
C VAL A 199 3.05 18.62 10.77
N PRO A 200 3.98 19.38 11.39
CA PRO A 200 3.86 19.77 12.79
C PRO A 200 2.72 20.78 12.99
N LEU A 201 2.19 20.85 14.20
CA LEU A 201 1.09 21.78 14.56
C LEU A 201 1.43 23.24 14.24
N SER A 202 2.69 23.66 14.44
CA SER A 202 3.16 25.01 14.06
C SER A 202 2.98 25.32 12.57
N ARG A 203 3.25 24.35 11.69
CA ARG A 203 3.04 24.49 10.24
C ARG A 203 1.54 24.55 9.92
N THR A 204 0.76 23.66 10.52
CA THR A 204 -0.70 23.63 10.39
C THR A 204 -1.34 24.96 10.83
N ILE A 205 -0.86 25.58 11.90
CA ILE A 205 -1.33 26.89 12.36
C ILE A 205 -0.94 27.98 11.36
N LYS A 206 0.34 28.05 10.98
CA LYS A 206 0.88 29.05 10.06
C LYS A 206 0.12 29.07 8.72
N GLU A 207 -0.25 27.90 8.23
CA GLU A 207 -0.92 27.73 6.95
C GLU A 207 -2.45 27.65 7.07
N ALA A 208 -3.04 28.02 8.22
CA ALA A 208 -4.49 28.06 8.46
C ALA A 208 -5.21 26.70 8.22
N ALA A 209 -4.61 25.60 8.66
CA ALA A 209 -5.09 24.23 8.50
C ALA A 209 -5.59 23.57 9.81
N LEU A 210 -5.72 24.32 10.92
CA LEU A 210 -6.15 23.75 12.21
C LEU A 210 -7.48 22.99 12.14
N GLY A 211 -8.48 23.54 11.44
CA GLY A 211 -9.78 22.87 11.28
C GLY A 211 -9.66 21.52 10.56
N ALA A 212 -8.77 21.43 9.57
CA ALA A 212 -8.48 20.17 8.89
C ALA A 212 -7.79 19.18 9.83
N GLN A 213 -6.80 19.62 10.60
CA GLN A 213 -6.11 18.81 11.61
C GLN A 213 -7.08 18.24 12.66
N PHE A 214 -8.00 19.06 13.18
CA PHE A 214 -9.02 18.59 14.13
C PHE A 214 -9.92 17.51 13.53
N LYS A 215 -10.25 17.59 12.24
CA LYS A 215 -11.02 16.55 11.56
C LYS A 215 -10.22 15.25 11.41
N PHE A 216 -8.93 15.34 11.06
CA PHE A 216 -8.02 14.18 11.04
C PHE A 216 -7.93 13.53 12.42
N TRP A 217 -7.73 14.32 13.47
CA TRP A 217 -7.70 13.84 14.85
C TRP A 217 -9.01 13.17 15.27
N ARG A 218 -10.18 13.77 14.98
CA ARG A 218 -11.51 13.16 15.22
C ARG A 218 -11.60 11.77 14.58
N ASP A 219 -11.02 11.61 13.40
CA ASP A 219 -11.01 10.36 12.64
C ASP A 219 -9.80 9.46 12.98
N ARG A 220 -9.08 9.77 14.07
CA ARG A 220 -7.92 9.05 14.63
C ARG A 220 -6.68 9.02 13.74
N MET A 221 -6.46 10.09 12.97
CA MET A 221 -5.28 10.25 12.11
C MET A 221 -4.45 11.44 12.56
N GLU A 222 -3.12 11.34 12.47
CA GLU A 222 -2.24 12.49 12.68
C GLU A 222 -2.13 13.38 11.44
N GLY A 223 -2.10 12.76 10.27
CA GLY A 223 -2.00 13.41 8.98
C GLY A 223 -1.97 12.36 7.88
N ALA A 224 -2.25 12.76 6.65
CA ALA A 224 -2.05 11.87 5.51
C ALA A 224 -0.55 11.76 5.24
N ASP A 225 -0.05 10.54 5.06
CA ASP A 225 1.27 10.34 4.49
C ASP A 225 1.18 9.71 3.10
N ILE A 226 2.20 9.99 2.29
CA ILE A 226 2.27 9.55 0.90
C ILE A 226 3.14 8.29 0.79
N ALA A 227 4.19 8.13 1.61
CA ALA A 227 5.08 6.97 1.57
C ALA A 227 5.64 6.66 2.95
N ASP A 228 5.40 5.49 3.53
CA ASP A 228 5.67 5.24 4.96
C ASP A 228 7.14 5.39 5.40
N ILE A 229 8.07 5.11 4.50
CA ILE A 229 9.47 4.87 4.81
C ILE A 229 10.36 5.93 4.16
N TYR A 230 11.43 6.29 4.86
CA TYR A 230 12.53 7.05 4.26
C TYR A 230 13.55 6.10 3.64
N TYR A 231 13.93 6.36 2.38
CA TYR A 231 15.03 5.66 1.73
C TYR A 231 16.24 6.57 1.52
N PRO A 232 17.46 6.16 1.89
CA PRO A 232 18.69 6.90 1.59
C PRO A 232 19.07 6.92 0.11
N ALA A 233 18.57 5.99 -0.71
CA ALA A 233 18.80 5.98 -2.15
C ALA A 233 17.60 5.42 -2.92
N PHE A 234 17.43 5.97 -4.13
CA PHE A 234 16.62 5.42 -5.20
C PHE A 234 17.56 5.11 -6.36
N LEU A 235 17.33 4.01 -7.05
CA LEU A 235 18.30 3.44 -7.99
C LEU A 235 17.61 3.01 -9.28
N SER A 236 18.31 3.19 -10.40
CA SER A 236 18.04 2.60 -11.70
C SER A 236 19.17 1.62 -12.02
N ASN A 237 18.86 0.33 -12.20
CA ASN A 237 19.86 -0.73 -12.41
C ASN A 237 21.00 -0.69 -11.37
N GLY A 238 20.65 -0.49 -10.10
CA GLY A 238 21.59 -0.44 -8.98
C GLY A 238 22.40 0.85 -8.86
N LYS A 239 22.12 1.89 -9.67
CA LYS A 239 22.85 3.17 -9.66
C LYS A 239 21.92 4.36 -9.43
N ARG A 240 22.40 5.40 -8.73
CA ARG A 240 21.65 6.66 -8.60
C ARG A 240 21.53 7.39 -9.94
N VAL A 241 22.62 7.36 -10.72
CA VAL A 241 22.67 7.84 -12.11
C VAL A 241 23.16 6.68 -12.97
N ALA A 242 22.32 6.16 -13.85
CA ALA A 242 22.65 5.12 -14.80
C ALA A 242 22.93 5.74 -16.17
N GLU A 243 24.15 5.61 -16.66
CA GLU A 243 24.61 6.23 -17.91
C GLU A 243 24.85 5.18 -18.98
N TYR A 244 24.37 5.47 -20.19
CA TYR A 244 24.43 4.59 -21.36
C TYR A 244 24.87 5.40 -22.61
N PRO A 245 26.16 5.74 -22.72
CA PRO A 245 26.69 6.55 -23.82
C PRO A 245 26.69 5.83 -25.19
N GLU A 246 26.44 4.52 -25.23
CA GLU A 246 26.41 3.68 -26.42
C GLU A 246 25.20 3.91 -27.34
N PHE A 247 24.16 4.59 -26.83
CA PHE A 247 23.01 4.98 -27.63
C PHE A 247 23.33 6.21 -28.48
N LYS A 248 22.97 6.16 -29.76
CA LYS A 248 23.29 7.20 -30.75
C LYS A 248 22.06 8.05 -31.04
N ALA A 249 22.28 9.29 -31.47
CA ALA A 249 21.20 10.16 -31.94
C ALA A 249 20.35 9.46 -33.01
N GLU A 250 19.05 9.76 -33.02
CA GLU A 250 18.02 9.20 -33.90
C GLU A 250 17.64 7.73 -33.64
N GLU A 251 18.39 6.98 -32.83
CA GLU A 251 18.00 5.61 -32.45
C GLU A 251 16.68 5.62 -31.67
N LYS A 252 15.77 4.71 -32.05
CA LYS A 252 14.56 4.38 -31.30
C LYS A 252 14.89 3.30 -30.28
N VAL A 253 14.86 3.67 -29.00
CA VAL A 253 15.16 2.77 -27.89
C VAL A 253 13.87 2.42 -27.16
N ARG A 254 13.56 1.13 -27.06
CA ARG A 254 12.52 0.60 -26.18
C ARG A 254 13.10 0.44 -24.78
N LEU A 255 12.61 1.24 -23.85
CA LEU A 255 12.94 1.17 -22.43
C LEU A 255 11.89 0.32 -21.73
N ARG A 256 12.34 -0.75 -21.08
CA ARG A 256 11.51 -1.72 -20.38
C ARG A 256 11.61 -1.47 -18.88
N PHE A 257 10.70 -0.66 -18.37
CA PHE A 257 10.70 -0.24 -16.97
C PHE A 257 10.03 -1.29 -16.09
N ILE A 258 10.68 -1.61 -14.97
CA ILE A 258 10.17 -2.46 -13.89
C ILE A 258 10.31 -1.65 -12.60
N ASN A 259 9.25 -1.54 -11.82
CA ASN A 259 9.34 -0.98 -10.47
C ASN A 259 9.45 -2.09 -9.43
N ALA A 260 10.68 -2.47 -9.07
CA ALA A 260 11.01 -3.49 -8.07
C ALA A 260 11.26 -2.88 -6.67
N SER A 261 10.63 -1.75 -6.37
CA SER A 261 10.80 -1.05 -5.09
C SER A 261 9.95 -1.70 -4.00
N ALA A 262 10.46 -1.77 -2.77
CA ALA A 262 9.70 -2.36 -1.68
C ALA A 262 8.49 -1.49 -1.26
N SER A 263 8.57 -0.17 -1.38
CA SER A 263 7.45 0.71 -1.02
C SER A 263 7.42 2.06 -1.75
N THR A 264 8.10 2.19 -2.89
CA THR A 264 8.22 3.48 -3.61
C THR A 264 7.51 3.46 -4.95
N TYR A 265 6.58 4.40 -5.12
CA TYR A 265 6.06 4.80 -6.44
C TYR A 265 6.94 5.89 -7.01
N TYR A 266 7.08 5.91 -8.34
CA TYR A 266 7.83 6.96 -9.03
C TYR A 266 6.95 7.75 -9.97
N TRP A 267 7.11 9.07 -9.95
CA TRP A 267 6.76 9.88 -11.10
C TRP A 267 7.87 9.81 -12.14
N MET A 268 7.51 9.36 -13.34
CA MET A 268 8.41 9.28 -14.49
C MET A 268 8.36 10.58 -15.30
N ASP A 269 9.52 11.12 -15.68
CA ASP A 269 9.65 12.34 -16.49
C ASP A 269 10.82 12.23 -17.49
N PHE A 270 10.68 12.83 -18.67
CA PHE A 270 11.56 12.62 -19.84
C PHE A 270 12.00 13.97 -20.43
N GLY A 271 13.30 14.25 -20.45
CA GLY A 271 13.85 15.57 -20.80
C GLY A 271 13.89 15.95 -22.28
N GLY A 272 13.63 15.01 -23.18
CA GLY A 272 13.75 15.19 -24.64
C GLY A 272 12.44 15.09 -25.42
N GLY A 273 11.28 15.11 -24.76
CA GLY A 273 9.96 15.06 -25.39
C GLY A 273 9.06 13.93 -24.88
N ASN A 274 7.99 13.65 -25.61
CA ASN A 274 6.96 12.70 -25.18
C ASN A 274 7.31 11.28 -25.63
N PRO A 275 7.64 10.36 -24.70
CA PRO A 275 7.82 8.95 -25.05
C PRO A 275 6.48 8.34 -25.48
N MET A 276 6.57 7.24 -26.23
CA MET A 276 5.42 6.42 -26.60
C MET A 276 5.35 5.21 -25.68
N LEU A 277 4.37 5.17 -24.77
CA LEU A 277 4.09 3.97 -23.98
C LEU A 277 3.38 2.97 -24.88
N VAL A 278 3.96 1.77 -24.98
CA VAL A 278 3.56 0.74 -25.95
C VAL A 278 3.16 -0.58 -25.30
N SER A 279 3.56 -0.83 -24.04
CA SER A 279 3.21 -2.03 -23.29
C SER A 279 3.03 -1.71 -21.80
N SER A 280 2.13 -2.46 -21.16
CA SER A 280 1.80 -2.39 -19.73
C SER A 280 1.69 -3.82 -19.20
N ASP A 281 2.43 -4.15 -18.13
CA ASP A 281 2.42 -5.48 -17.49
C ASP A 281 2.70 -6.62 -18.50
N GLY A 282 3.62 -6.35 -19.44
CA GLY A 282 4.03 -7.27 -20.50
C GLY A 282 3.08 -7.35 -21.70
N ILE A 283 1.92 -6.71 -21.67
CA ILE A 283 0.92 -6.74 -22.76
C ILE A 283 0.99 -5.45 -23.58
N ASP A 284 1.07 -5.57 -24.90
CA ASP A 284 1.06 -4.39 -25.75
C ASP A 284 -0.31 -3.68 -25.68
N VAL A 285 -0.23 -2.36 -25.59
CA VAL A 285 -1.39 -1.47 -25.62
C VAL A 285 -1.38 -0.66 -26.90
N GLN A 286 -2.49 0.03 -27.20
CA GLN A 286 -2.50 1.08 -28.19
C GLN A 286 -1.45 2.13 -27.79
N PRO A 287 -0.47 2.46 -28.65
CA PRO A 287 0.57 3.41 -28.29
C PRO A 287 -0.01 4.75 -27.83
N VAL A 288 0.41 5.22 -26.66
CA VAL A 288 -0.03 6.48 -26.07
C VAL A 288 1.16 7.38 -25.78
N SER A 289 1.09 8.62 -26.29
CA SER A 289 2.11 9.63 -26.02
C SER A 289 1.89 10.21 -24.63
N LYS A 290 2.83 9.98 -23.72
CA LYS A 290 2.67 10.40 -22.31
C LYS A 290 4.01 10.78 -21.69
N SER A 291 4.25 12.08 -21.54
CA SER A 291 5.47 12.64 -20.92
C SER A 291 5.58 12.39 -19.42
N ARG A 292 4.47 12.09 -18.74
CA ARG A 292 4.45 11.87 -17.30
C ARG A 292 3.39 10.89 -16.87
N PHE A 293 3.77 9.95 -16.01
CA PHE A 293 2.84 9.05 -15.32
C PHE A 293 3.38 8.67 -13.95
N LEU A 294 2.45 8.33 -13.05
CA LEU A 294 2.79 7.67 -11.79
C LEU A 294 3.01 6.18 -12.09
N PHE A 295 4.12 5.64 -11.62
CA PHE A 295 4.53 4.27 -11.84
C PHE A 295 4.45 3.51 -10.53
N GLY A 296 3.47 2.61 -10.44
CA GLY A 296 3.22 1.78 -9.27
C GLY A 296 4.28 0.72 -9.05
N ILE A 297 4.40 0.28 -7.80
CA ILE A 297 5.25 -0.86 -7.44
C ILE A 297 4.73 -2.10 -8.16
N ALA A 298 5.64 -2.92 -8.69
CA ALA A 298 5.37 -4.17 -9.41
C ALA A 298 4.57 -4.04 -10.71
N GLU A 299 4.38 -2.82 -11.22
CA GLU A 299 3.97 -2.61 -12.60
C GLU A 299 5.18 -2.69 -13.52
N THR A 300 4.94 -3.03 -14.79
CA THR A 300 5.92 -2.84 -15.86
C THR A 300 5.35 -1.96 -16.95
N TYR A 301 6.19 -1.09 -17.52
CA TYR A 301 5.82 -0.29 -18.68
C TYR A 301 6.96 -0.28 -19.68
N ASP A 302 6.64 -0.54 -20.94
CA ASP A 302 7.60 -0.34 -22.02
C ASP A 302 7.27 0.95 -22.74
N VAL A 303 8.29 1.78 -22.92
CA VAL A 303 8.18 3.04 -23.64
C VAL A 303 9.23 3.14 -24.73
N ILE A 304 8.89 3.73 -25.86
CA ILE A 304 9.82 3.99 -26.95
C ILE A 304 10.20 5.48 -26.90
N VAL A 305 11.50 5.74 -26.87
CA VAL A 305 12.10 7.07 -26.95
C VAL A 305 12.98 7.17 -28.19
N THR A 306 13.07 8.36 -28.78
CA THR A 306 14.08 8.67 -29.79
C THR A 306 15.20 9.45 -29.12
N ILE A 307 16.44 9.01 -29.31
CA ILE A 307 17.61 9.66 -28.71
C ILE A 307 17.87 10.99 -29.43
N PRO A 308 17.94 12.13 -28.72
CA PRO A 308 18.24 13.42 -29.33
C PRO A 308 19.72 13.52 -29.70
N GLU A 309 20.10 14.60 -30.39
CA GLU A 309 21.50 15.00 -30.54
C GLU A 309 22.08 15.48 -29.19
N GLY A 310 22.36 14.54 -28.29
CA GLY A 310 22.84 14.78 -26.93
C GLY A 310 22.54 13.63 -25.96
N ILE A 311 22.37 13.97 -24.69
CA ILE A 311 22.01 13.04 -23.62
C ILE A 311 20.53 13.24 -23.27
N LEU A 312 19.70 12.23 -23.50
CA LEU A 312 18.34 12.18 -22.96
C LEU A 312 18.39 11.80 -21.49
N GLU A 313 17.92 12.68 -20.60
CA GLU A 313 17.71 12.34 -19.19
C GLU A 313 16.27 11.90 -18.95
N ILE A 314 16.12 10.84 -18.17
CA ILE A 314 14.85 10.33 -17.67
C ILE A 314 14.98 10.26 -16.16
N THR A 315 14.01 10.79 -15.44
CA THR A 315 14.02 10.75 -13.96
C THR A 315 12.86 9.93 -13.44
N ALA A 316 13.14 9.15 -12.41
CA ALA A 316 12.14 8.49 -11.59
C ALA A 316 12.19 9.16 -10.20
N THR A 317 11.22 10.02 -9.92
CA THR A 317 11.13 10.78 -8.66
C THR A 317 10.14 10.11 -7.72
N ALA A 318 10.55 9.80 -6.49
CA ALA A 318 9.65 9.20 -5.49
C ALA A 318 8.38 10.05 -5.35
N GLN A 319 7.22 9.41 -5.18
CA GLN A 319 5.91 10.09 -5.21
C GLN A 319 5.73 11.21 -4.18
N ASP A 320 6.48 11.16 -3.09
CA ASP A 320 6.51 12.16 -2.02
C ASP A 320 7.59 13.25 -2.23
N GLY A 321 8.34 13.18 -3.32
CA GLY A 321 9.45 14.07 -3.67
C GLY A 321 10.66 13.97 -2.74
N SER A 322 10.81 12.85 -2.00
CA SER A 322 11.92 12.65 -1.07
C SER A 322 13.28 12.43 -1.76
N GLY A 323 13.28 11.97 -3.01
CA GLY A 323 14.46 11.83 -3.85
C GLY A 323 14.13 11.25 -5.23
N ASN A 324 15.18 10.99 -6.03
CA ASN A 324 15.04 10.44 -7.38
C ASN A 324 16.26 9.60 -7.80
N THR A 325 16.14 8.97 -8.96
CA THR A 325 17.22 8.38 -9.75
C THR A 325 17.14 8.89 -11.19
N SER A 326 18.28 8.94 -11.89
CA SER A 326 18.40 9.44 -13.26
C SER A 326 18.94 8.36 -14.20
N ILE A 327 18.34 8.23 -15.38
CA ILE A 327 18.80 7.43 -16.51
C ILE A 327 19.23 8.39 -17.61
N ARG A 328 20.44 8.21 -18.15
CA ARG A 328 21.04 9.07 -19.17
C ARG A 328 21.44 8.25 -20.38
N LEU A 329 20.81 8.55 -21.51
CA LEU A 329 21.02 7.84 -22.78
C LEU A 329 21.67 8.78 -23.79
N GLY A 330 22.78 8.36 -24.40
CA GLY A 330 23.49 9.14 -25.40
C GLY A 330 24.68 9.93 -24.87
N SER A 331 25.22 10.83 -25.69
CA SER A 331 26.43 11.61 -25.39
C SER A 331 26.30 13.04 -25.92
N GLY A 332 26.91 14.01 -25.24
CA GLY A 332 26.87 15.43 -25.62
C GLY A 332 26.01 16.29 -24.69
N LYS A 333 25.21 17.20 -25.26
CA LYS A 333 24.40 18.17 -24.51
C LYS A 333 23.28 17.47 -23.73
N LEU A 334 23.13 17.77 -22.44
CA LEU A 334 22.05 17.23 -21.62
C LEU A 334 20.68 17.85 -21.98
N TYR A 335 19.70 16.98 -22.20
CA TYR A 335 18.27 17.27 -22.25
C TYR A 335 17.65 16.80 -20.93
N PRO A 336 17.56 17.69 -19.92
CA PRO A 336 17.22 17.31 -18.55
C PRO A 336 15.72 17.04 -18.40
N ALA A 337 15.37 16.02 -17.60
CA ALA A 337 13.99 15.81 -17.19
C ALA A 337 13.55 16.86 -16.16
N THR A 338 12.25 17.10 -16.09
CA THR A 338 11.69 18.04 -15.11
C THR A 338 11.70 17.42 -13.71
N VAL A 339 12.36 18.07 -12.76
CA VAL A 339 12.31 17.66 -11.36
C VAL A 339 10.93 17.97 -10.77
N ILE A 340 10.37 17.00 -10.07
CA ILE A 340 9.00 17.08 -9.54
C ILE A 340 9.01 17.64 -8.13
N ASP A 341 8.24 18.71 -7.94
CA ASP A 341 8.07 19.33 -6.63
C ASP A 341 7.41 18.39 -5.62
N ARG A 342 7.87 18.50 -4.38
CA ARG A 342 7.27 17.81 -3.24
C ARG A 342 5.79 18.17 -3.10
N PRO A 343 4.91 17.20 -2.86
CA PRO A 343 3.50 17.48 -2.60
C PRO A 343 3.30 18.36 -1.37
N ASP A 344 2.43 19.37 -1.47
CA ASP A 344 2.01 20.14 -0.31
C ASP A 344 1.03 19.34 0.54
N LYS A 345 1.55 18.68 1.58
CA LYS A 345 0.77 17.86 2.50
C LYS A 345 -0.27 18.65 3.30
N VAL A 346 -0.05 19.94 3.56
CA VAL A 346 -1.02 20.74 4.31
C VAL A 346 -2.20 21.08 3.43
N GLU A 347 -1.95 21.47 2.17
CA GLU A 347 -3.03 21.69 1.21
C GLU A 347 -3.79 20.40 0.90
N MET A 348 -3.08 19.29 0.73
CA MET A 348 -3.69 17.97 0.58
C MET A 348 -4.60 17.62 1.79
N MET A 349 -4.11 17.86 3.01
CA MET A 349 -4.90 17.67 4.23
C MET A 349 -6.16 18.56 4.26
N LYS A 350 -6.05 19.84 3.85
CA LYS A 350 -7.21 20.74 3.74
C LYS A 350 -8.23 20.24 2.73
N GLN A 351 -7.78 19.78 1.55
CA GLN A 351 -8.65 19.23 0.53
C GLN A 351 -9.37 17.97 1.03
N MET A 352 -8.64 17.05 1.65
CA MET A 352 -9.20 15.84 2.25
C MET A 352 -10.19 16.17 3.36
N ALA A 353 -9.90 17.19 4.18
CA ALA A 353 -10.81 17.62 5.21
C ALA A 353 -12.10 18.27 4.68
N LYS A 354 -12.13 18.75 3.43
CA LYS A 354 -13.35 19.26 2.79
C LYS A 354 -14.24 18.13 2.24
N MET A 355 -13.70 16.93 2.00
CA MET A 355 -14.48 15.79 1.49
C MET A 355 -15.41 15.23 2.59
N ASP A 356 -16.66 14.90 2.25
CA ASP A 356 -17.61 14.28 3.21
C ASP A 356 -17.34 12.78 3.37
N MET A 357 -16.30 12.47 4.13
CA MET A 357 -15.83 11.12 4.38
C MET A 357 -15.29 10.99 5.81
N LYS A 358 -15.33 9.77 6.32
CA LYS A 358 -14.71 9.40 7.59
C LYS A 358 -13.39 8.69 7.30
N MET A 359 -12.30 9.30 7.70
CA MET A 359 -10.97 8.72 7.52
C MET A 359 -10.68 7.64 8.59
N GLY A 360 -9.62 6.84 8.40
CA GLY A 360 -9.18 5.85 9.39
C GLY A 360 -10.09 4.62 9.48
N ALA A 361 -10.33 3.95 8.35
CA ALA A 361 -11.03 2.67 8.33
C ALA A 361 -10.22 1.60 9.07
N PRO A 362 -10.81 0.88 10.06
CA PRO A 362 -10.05 -0.05 10.87
C PRO A 362 -9.54 -1.24 10.05
N ALA A 363 -8.28 -1.60 10.27
CA ALA A 363 -7.68 -2.84 9.79
C ALA A 363 -8.24 -4.08 10.51
N MET A 364 -8.78 -3.92 11.73
CA MET A 364 -9.42 -4.99 12.50
C MET A 364 -10.81 -4.59 13.00
N VAL A 365 -11.85 -5.18 12.42
CA VAL A 365 -13.24 -4.96 12.86
C VAL A 365 -13.62 -5.96 13.96
N GLY A 366 -14.04 -5.45 15.12
CA GLY A 366 -14.37 -6.30 16.28
C GLY A 366 -15.77 -6.94 16.29
N ASN A 367 -16.73 -6.44 15.48
CA ASN A 367 -18.12 -6.92 15.49
C ASN A 367 -18.51 -7.53 14.13
N GLN A 368 -18.87 -8.82 14.11
CA GLN A 368 -19.22 -9.55 12.89
C GLN A 368 -20.38 -8.92 12.09
N LYS A 369 -21.38 -8.30 12.74
CA LYS A 369 -22.49 -7.61 12.04
C LYS A 369 -22.05 -6.32 11.33
N LYS A 370 -20.87 -5.79 11.65
CA LYS A 370 -20.26 -4.59 11.05
C LYS A 370 -19.06 -4.95 10.14
N LYS A 371 -18.85 -6.23 9.83
CA LYS A 371 -17.75 -6.74 8.98
C LYS A 371 -18.07 -6.80 7.50
N THR A 372 -19.31 -6.51 7.07
CA THR A 372 -19.63 -6.67 5.65
C THR A 372 -18.91 -5.58 4.83
N PRO A 373 -18.42 -5.92 3.63
CA PRO A 373 -17.77 -4.95 2.75
C PRO A 373 -18.63 -3.69 2.52
N GLU A 374 -19.95 -3.86 2.42
CA GLU A 374 -20.90 -2.78 2.15
C GLU A 374 -20.97 -1.80 3.33
N PHE A 375 -20.93 -2.29 4.56
CA PHE A 375 -20.93 -1.43 5.75
C PHE A 375 -19.66 -0.58 5.83
N LEU A 376 -18.49 -1.18 5.56
CA LEU A 376 -17.22 -0.46 5.57
C LEU A 376 -17.20 0.62 4.48
N MET A 377 -17.62 0.27 3.26
CA MET A 377 -17.76 1.22 2.16
C MET A 377 -18.72 2.37 2.51
N GLN A 378 -19.92 2.07 3.02
CA GLN A 378 -20.91 3.10 3.36
C GLN A 378 -20.42 4.05 4.46
N LYS A 379 -19.64 3.53 5.42
CA LYS A 379 -19.21 4.29 6.59
C LYS A 379 -17.93 5.09 6.37
N TYR A 380 -16.97 4.53 5.63
CA TYR A 380 -15.62 5.08 5.46
C TYR A 380 -15.31 5.48 4.02
N GLY A 381 -16.03 4.95 3.04
CA GLY A 381 -15.91 5.35 1.64
C GLY A 381 -16.37 6.78 1.41
N MET A 382 -15.98 7.32 0.26
CA MET A 382 -16.38 8.66 -0.17
C MET A 382 -17.90 8.68 -0.41
N LYS A 383 -18.61 9.55 0.30
CA LYS A 383 -20.05 9.73 0.09
C LYS A 383 -20.25 10.61 -1.12
N MET A 384 -20.67 10.02 -2.23
CA MET A 384 -21.23 10.77 -3.35
C MET A 384 -22.54 11.39 -2.84
N LYS A 385 -22.61 12.72 -2.71
CA LYS A 385 -23.87 13.40 -2.42
C LYS A 385 -24.83 13.19 -3.58
N MET A 386 -25.79 12.29 -3.42
CA MET A 386 -27.02 12.34 -4.20
C MET A 386 -27.93 13.37 -3.53
N ASP A 387 -27.87 14.62 -3.98
CA ASP A 387 -28.90 15.62 -3.64
C ASP A 387 -30.18 15.22 -4.38
N ILE A 388 -31.03 14.43 -3.74
CA ILE A 388 -32.41 14.23 -4.18
C ILE A 388 -33.21 15.43 -3.65
N LYS A 389 -33.27 16.51 -4.45
CA LYS A 389 -34.35 17.49 -4.36
C LYS A 389 -35.25 17.33 -5.57
N ASP A 390 -36.52 17.09 -5.30
CA ASP A 390 -37.64 17.17 -6.26
C ASP A 390 -37.55 16.29 -7.51
N GLY A 391 -37.45 14.96 -7.33
CA GLY A 391 -37.91 13.97 -8.32
C GLY A 391 -37.33 14.06 -9.74
N GLN A 392 -36.31 14.88 -9.95
CA GLN A 392 -35.57 15.04 -11.19
C GLN A 392 -34.10 14.90 -10.85
N MET A 393 -33.48 13.86 -11.40
CA MET A 393 -32.03 13.74 -11.39
C MET A 393 -31.45 14.91 -12.21
N LYS A 394 -31.04 15.98 -11.53
CA LYS A 394 -30.05 16.90 -12.09
C LYS A 394 -28.69 16.45 -11.58
N MET A 395 -28.00 15.68 -12.41
CA MET A 395 -26.54 15.58 -12.35
C MET A 395 -26.00 17.00 -12.51
N ASN A 396 -25.17 17.48 -11.58
CA ASN A 396 -24.36 18.66 -11.83
C ASN A 396 -23.36 18.30 -12.93
N ASP A 397 -23.32 19.11 -13.99
CA ASP A 397 -22.46 18.96 -15.16
C ASP A 397 -21.00 18.69 -14.78
N ASN A 398 -20.53 17.45 -14.97
CA ASN A 398 -19.13 17.13 -15.27
C ASN A 398 -18.86 15.67 -15.64
N MET A 399 -19.83 14.94 -16.21
CA MET A 399 -19.57 13.73 -17.01
C MET A 399 -20.78 13.49 -17.92
N SER A 400 -20.61 13.65 -19.23
CA SER A 400 -21.54 13.15 -20.22
C SER A 400 -21.28 11.65 -20.40
N MET A 401 -22.24 10.81 -20.01
CA MET A 401 -22.34 9.45 -20.53
C MET A 401 -23.51 9.42 -21.51
N ASP A 402 -23.27 8.86 -22.70
CA ASP A 402 -24.29 8.62 -23.70
C ASP A 402 -25.32 7.59 -23.19
N GLU A 403 -26.60 7.92 -23.35
CA GLU A 403 -27.73 7.04 -23.06
C GLU A 403 -27.86 5.99 -24.18
N ASP A 404 -27.47 4.74 -23.90
CA ASP A 404 -28.22 3.56 -24.34
C ASP A 404 -27.66 2.30 -23.69
N SER A 405 -28.51 1.63 -22.89
CA SER A 405 -28.49 0.19 -22.48
C SER A 405 -28.63 -0.09 -20.98
N MET A 406 -29.78 0.20 -20.36
CA MET A 406 -30.30 -0.65 -19.27
C MET A 406 -31.84 -0.59 -19.20
N LYS A 407 -32.51 -1.60 -19.77
CA LYS A 407 -33.85 -2.00 -19.32
C LYS A 407 -33.68 -3.25 -18.45
N MET A 408 -33.69 -3.07 -17.12
CA MET A 408 -33.95 -4.17 -16.20
C MET A 408 -35.42 -4.15 -15.78
N GLN A 409 -36.11 -5.24 -16.09
CA GLN A 409 -37.46 -5.54 -15.63
C GLN A 409 -37.34 -6.19 -14.24
N MET A 410 -37.81 -5.52 -13.19
CA MET A 410 -37.92 -6.11 -11.84
C MET A 410 -39.33 -6.66 -11.64
N ASP A 411 -39.44 -7.98 -11.46
CA ASP A 411 -40.60 -8.61 -10.82
C ASP A 411 -40.33 -8.71 -9.31
N MET A 412 -41.12 -7.97 -8.52
CA MET A 412 -41.09 -8.01 -7.06
C MET A 412 -42.14 -9.01 -6.55
N LYS A 413 -41.71 -10.05 -5.84
CA LYS A 413 -42.57 -10.75 -4.88
C LYS A 413 -42.20 -10.30 -3.46
N GLU A 414 -43.22 -9.77 -2.80
CA GLU A 414 -43.20 -9.16 -1.47
C GLU A 414 -42.68 -10.09 -0.38
N ASN A 415 -41.87 -9.57 0.52
CA ASN A 415 -41.92 -9.99 1.92
C ASN A 415 -41.80 -8.77 2.84
N LYS A 416 -42.86 -8.55 3.62
CA LYS A 416 -43.07 -7.41 4.51
C LYS A 416 -42.18 -7.51 5.75
N MET A 417 -41.47 -6.43 6.07
CA MET A 417 -41.13 -6.11 7.46
C MET A 417 -41.46 -4.65 7.75
N ASN A 418 -42.38 -4.46 8.70
CA ASN A 418 -42.80 -3.19 9.26
C ASN A 418 -41.73 -2.60 10.18
N PHE A 419 -41.43 -1.31 10.04
CA PHE A 419 -41.06 -0.47 11.17
C PHE A 419 -41.75 0.89 11.05
N ASN A 420 -42.70 1.11 11.96
CA ASN A 420 -43.41 2.36 12.18
C ASN A 420 -42.54 3.29 13.01
N SER A 421 -42.33 4.52 12.56
CA SER A 421 -42.01 5.67 13.43
C SER A 421 -42.35 6.97 12.71
N THR A 422 -43.40 7.60 13.21
CA THR A 422 -44.02 8.89 12.87
C THR A 422 -43.05 10.07 12.83
N MET A 423 -43.16 10.92 11.79
CA MET A 423 -42.78 12.33 11.85
C MET A 423 -43.90 13.20 11.28
N GLU A 424 -44.36 14.16 12.09
CA GLU A 424 -45.31 15.21 11.75
C GLU A 424 -44.69 16.24 10.80
N ILE A 425 -45.46 16.64 9.79
CA ILE A 425 -45.12 17.71 8.85
C ILE A 425 -45.79 19.00 9.33
N LYS A 426 -44.99 20.04 9.62
CA LYS A 426 -45.46 21.42 9.62
C LYS A 426 -45.08 22.09 8.29
N LYS A 427 -46.11 22.38 7.48
CA LYS A 427 -46.05 23.32 6.35
C LYS A 427 -46.05 24.74 6.92
N ASP A 428 -45.28 25.64 6.31
CA ASP A 428 -45.72 27.03 6.12
C ASP A 428 -45.01 27.68 4.93
N SER A 429 -45.73 28.63 4.36
CA SER A 429 -45.77 29.11 2.98
C SER A 429 -44.81 30.24 2.62
N MET A 430 -44.45 30.33 1.34
CA MET A 430 -43.91 31.53 0.68
C MET A 430 -44.94 32.66 0.59
N PRO A 431 -44.51 33.90 0.27
CA PRO A 431 -44.75 34.38 -1.11
C PRO A 431 -43.58 35.15 -1.76
N MET A 432 -43.66 35.17 -3.09
CA MET A 432 -42.81 35.87 -4.07
C MET A 432 -43.00 37.38 -4.10
N SER A 433 -42.01 38.11 -4.63
CA SER A 433 -42.24 39.29 -5.49
C SER A 433 -41.25 39.36 -6.66
N GLN A 434 -41.79 39.62 -7.84
CA GLN A 434 -41.14 39.83 -9.15
C GLN A 434 -40.61 41.28 -9.30
N THR A 435 -39.67 41.50 -10.24
CA THR A 435 -39.75 42.36 -11.47
C THR A 435 -38.33 42.63 -12.01
N GLU A 436 -38.00 42.16 -13.23
CA GLU A 436 -37.81 42.92 -14.51
C GLU A 436 -36.42 43.61 -14.65
N THR A 437 -35.74 43.81 -15.78
CA THR A 437 -35.76 43.41 -17.22
C THR A 437 -34.41 43.92 -17.81
N SER A 438 -33.86 43.30 -18.86
CA SER A 438 -33.27 43.96 -20.07
C SER A 438 -32.51 42.97 -20.97
N SER A 439 -32.25 43.38 -22.21
CA SER A 439 -32.47 42.62 -23.44
C SER A 439 -31.22 42.28 -24.27
N LYS A 440 -31.31 41.12 -24.95
CA LYS A 440 -30.78 40.70 -26.27
C LYS A 440 -29.66 41.51 -26.96
N MET A 441 -28.62 40.80 -27.43
CA MET A 441 -28.20 40.82 -28.84
C MET A 441 -27.49 39.53 -29.26
N LYS A 442 -27.85 39.01 -30.44
CA LYS A 442 -27.27 37.85 -31.12
C LYS A 442 -26.04 38.25 -31.92
N GLY A 443 -25.02 37.40 -31.95
CA GLY A 443 -23.92 37.42 -32.93
C GLY A 443 -23.33 36.03 -33.09
N HIS A 444 -23.59 35.39 -34.23
CA HIS A 444 -22.91 34.16 -34.66
C HIS A 444 -21.47 34.48 -35.05
N MET A 445 -20.49 33.69 -34.56
CA MET A 445 -19.28 33.37 -35.32
C MET A 445 -18.80 31.95 -34.98
N ASN A 446 -18.52 31.18 -36.04
CA ASN A 446 -17.83 29.91 -36.06
C ASN A 446 -16.59 29.90 -35.15
N HIS A 447 -16.38 28.83 -34.40
CA HIS A 447 -15.03 28.45 -34.02
C HIS A 447 -14.76 26.97 -34.25
N ASP A 448 -13.75 26.83 -35.11
CA ASP A 448 -13.03 25.68 -35.61
C ASP A 448 -12.35 24.87 -34.50
N MET A 449 -12.17 23.58 -34.80
CA MET A 449 -11.53 22.56 -33.99
C MET A 449 -10.01 22.72 -34.02
N SER A 450 -9.41 23.25 -32.95
CA SER A 450 -8.01 22.93 -32.59
C SER A 450 -7.61 23.59 -31.27
N LYS A 451 -7.51 22.83 -30.18
CA LYS A 451 -6.63 23.19 -29.04
C LYS A 451 -5.95 21.94 -28.47
N MET A 452 -4.87 21.52 -29.14
CA MET A 452 -3.68 21.02 -28.44
C MET A 452 -3.28 22.09 -27.41
N GLN A 453 -3.38 21.79 -26.13
CA GLN A 453 -2.77 22.64 -25.11
C GLN A 453 -1.26 22.35 -25.07
N LYS A 454 -0.48 23.39 -25.37
CA LYS A 454 0.97 23.44 -25.20
C LYS A 454 1.31 23.45 -23.72
N ASP A 455 2.27 22.61 -23.34
CA ASP A 455 3.00 22.69 -22.08
C ASP A 455 3.58 24.10 -21.90
N THR A 456 3.17 24.80 -20.85
CA THR A 456 3.78 26.07 -20.42
C THR A 456 4.37 25.92 -19.03
N ALA A 457 5.58 26.44 -18.85
CA ALA A 457 6.44 26.27 -17.68
C ALA A 457 6.02 27.11 -16.44
N VAL A 458 4.73 27.17 -16.13
CA VAL A 458 4.20 27.90 -14.95
C VAL A 458 3.34 26.94 -14.11
N PHE A 459 3.76 26.74 -12.86
CA PHE A 459 3.14 25.84 -11.88
C PHE A 459 1.71 26.29 -11.53
N ASP A 460 0.71 25.57 -12.04
CA ASP A 460 -0.70 25.71 -11.64
C ASP A 460 -1.18 24.41 -10.97
N TYR A 461 -1.57 24.55 -9.71
CA TYR A 461 -2.03 23.46 -8.84
C TYR A 461 -3.43 22.93 -9.25
N SER A 462 -4.20 23.69 -10.04
CA SER A 462 -5.53 23.30 -10.52
C SER A 462 -5.52 22.45 -11.80
N THR A 463 -4.46 22.56 -12.61
CA THR A 463 -4.21 21.72 -13.80
C THR A 463 -3.63 20.35 -13.47
N ARG A 464 -3.20 20.10 -12.21
CA ARG A 464 -2.89 18.75 -11.67
C ARG A 464 -4.13 17.89 -11.35
N LYS A 465 -5.31 18.20 -11.92
CA LYS A 465 -6.44 17.26 -11.99
C LYS A 465 -6.19 16.12 -13.00
N THR A 466 -5.06 15.43 -12.87
CA THR A 466 -4.97 14.03 -13.31
C THR A 466 -4.86 13.20 -12.04
N TYR A 467 -6.02 12.85 -11.49
CA TYR A 467 -6.12 11.62 -10.72
C TYR A 467 -5.39 10.53 -11.53
N PHE A 468 -4.45 9.81 -10.93
CA PHE A 468 -3.92 8.64 -11.60
C PHE A 468 -5.09 7.67 -11.80
N ASN A 469 -5.47 7.46 -13.05
CA ASN A 469 -6.39 6.44 -13.50
C ASN A 469 -5.73 5.67 -14.65
N TYR A 470 -6.33 4.54 -15.02
CA TYR A 470 -5.86 3.72 -16.13
C TYR A 470 -6.58 4.07 -17.45
N ASP A 471 -7.31 5.18 -17.51
CA ASP A 471 -8.12 5.56 -18.68
C ASP A 471 -7.26 5.85 -19.93
N PHE A 472 -6.01 6.27 -19.71
CA PHE A 472 -5.03 6.46 -20.79
C PHE A 472 -4.52 5.16 -21.43
N LEU A 473 -4.80 3.99 -20.84
CA LEU A 473 -4.42 2.70 -21.39
C LEU A 473 -5.60 2.07 -22.13
N LYS A 474 -5.33 1.61 -23.35
CA LYS A 474 -6.31 0.97 -24.21
C LYS A 474 -5.71 -0.30 -24.80
N ALA A 475 -6.40 -1.44 -24.67
CA ALA A 475 -6.01 -2.67 -25.32
C ALA A 475 -6.07 -2.54 -26.85
N LYS A 476 -5.17 -3.23 -27.56
CA LYS A 476 -5.19 -3.29 -29.04
C LYS A 476 -6.46 -3.95 -29.55
N GLU A 477 -6.89 -5.01 -28.87
CA GLU A 477 -8.06 -5.81 -29.21
C GLU A 477 -9.15 -5.73 -28.13
N SER A 478 -10.35 -6.22 -28.46
CA SER A 478 -11.38 -6.43 -27.43
C SER A 478 -10.90 -7.49 -26.45
N THR A 479 -11.02 -7.17 -25.17
CA THR A 479 -10.63 -8.06 -24.08
C THR A 479 -11.85 -8.67 -23.39
N THR A 480 -13.08 -8.46 -23.90
CA THR A 480 -14.32 -8.81 -23.20
C THR A 480 -14.57 -10.31 -23.16
N TYR A 481 -15.21 -10.75 -22.09
CA TYR A 481 -15.72 -12.11 -21.96
C TYR A 481 -17.10 -12.23 -22.62
N LYS A 482 -17.48 -13.45 -23.01
CA LYS A 482 -18.80 -13.71 -23.58
C LYS A 482 -19.90 -13.38 -22.55
N ALA A 483 -20.99 -12.77 -23.01
CA ALA A 483 -22.06 -12.28 -22.14
C ALA A 483 -22.87 -13.37 -21.43
N ASP A 484 -22.79 -14.63 -21.89
CA ASP A 484 -23.45 -15.79 -21.30
C ASP A 484 -22.66 -16.45 -20.17
N ILE A 485 -21.40 -16.05 -19.95
CA ILE A 485 -20.57 -16.57 -18.85
C ILE A 485 -21.06 -15.96 -17.53
N PRO A 486 -21.35 -16.77 -16.50
CA PRO A 486 -21.73 -16.26 -15.19
C PRO A 486 -20.66 -15.34 -14.60
N VAL A 487 -21.09 -14.27 -13.92
CA VAL A 487 -20.19 -13.33 -13.22
C VAL A 487 -20.40 -13.46 -11.72
N ASN A 488 -19.32 -13.67 -10.98
CA ASN A 488 -19.26 -13.68 -9.52
C ASN A 488 -18.65 -12.35 -9.04
N ASP A 489 -19.47 -11.50 -8.41
CA ASP A 489 -19.05 -10.20 -7.89
C ASP A 489 -18.53 -10.28 -6.46
N ILE A 490 -17.32 -9.74 -6.24
CA ILE A 490 -16.65 -9.69 -4.94
C ILE A 490 -16.31 -8.23 -4.62
N MET A 491 -16.63 -7.79 -3.40
CA MET A 491 -16.24 -6.48 -2.89
C MET A 491 -15.12 -6.60 -1.85
N LEU A 492 -14.00 -5.92 -2.12
CA LEU A 492 -12.85 -5.86 -1.22
C LEU A 492 -12.54 -4.39 -0.90
N ASN A 493 -12.66 -4.02 0.38
CA ASN A 493 -12.25 -2.72 0.87
C ASN A 493 -10.82 -2.80 1.39
N LEU A 494 -9.94 -1.93 0.88
CA LEU A 494 -8.58 -1.79 1.38
C LEU A 494 -8.64 -1.00 2.69
N THR A 495 -8.17 -1.60 3.79
CA THR A 495 -8.25 -1.04 5.15
C THR A 495 -6.88 -1.03 5.84
N GLY A 496 -6.70 -0.16 6.83
CA GLY A 496 -5.39 0.02 7.44
C GLY A 496 -5.40 0.80 8.76
N ASN A 497 -4.46 0.45 9.62
CA ASN A 497 -4.21 1.09 10.90
C ASN A 497 -2.76 1.54 10.95
N MET A 498 -2.54 2.83 10.72
CA MET A 498 -1.20 3.44 10.73
C MET A 498 -0.53 3.40 12.12
N GLN A 499 -1.32 3.44 13.20
CA GLN A 499 -0.80 3.51 14.57
C GLN A 499 -0.13 2.20 14.98
N ARG A 500 -0.71 1.06 14.61
CA ARG A 500 -0.15 -0.28 14.90
C ARG A 500 0.52 -0.93 13.69
N TYR A 501 0.46 -0.25 12.54
CA TYR A 501 0.92 -0.72 11.25
C TYR A 501 0.38 -2.11 10.92
N VAL A 502 -0.95 -2.21 10.88
CA VAL A 502 -1.73 -3.39 10.49
C VAL A 502 -2.52 -3.02 9.24
N TRP A 503 -2.46 -3.86 8.21
CA TRP A 503 -3.11 -3.63 6.93
C TRP A 503 -3.96 -4.83 6.55
N SER A 504 -5.08 -4.61 5.87
CA SER A 504 -6.02 -5.70 5.63
C SER A 504 -6.98 -5.41 4.48
N LEU A 505 -7.73 -6.45 4.12
CA LEU A 505 -8.88 -6.36 3.24
C LEU A 505 -10.14 -6.58 4.08
N ASN A 506 -11.18 -5.76 3.87
CA ASN A 506 -12.44 -5.80 4.62
C ASN A 506 -12.28 -5.76 6.15
N GLY A 507 -11.22 -5.12 6.67
CA GLY A 507 -10.95 -5.04 8.09
C GLY A 507 -10.61 -6.39 8.75
N VAL A 508 -10.05 -7.33 7.98
CA VAL A 508 -9.59 -8.65 8.42
C VAL A 508 -8.21 -8.95 7.82
N PRO A 509 -7.14 -9.03 8.63
CA PRO A 509 -5.80 -9.37 8.15
C PRO A 509 -5.71 -10.83 7.68
N LEU A 510 -4.64 -11.17 6.95
CA LEU A 510 -4.41 -12.54 6.44
C LEU A 510 -4.48 -13.61 7.55
N SER A 511 -3.94 -13.33 8.73
CA SER A 511 -3.97 -14.26 9.87
C SER A 511 -5.35 -14.57 10.45
N GLU A 512 -6.38 -13.83 10.05
CA GLU A 512 -7.75 -13.97 10.56
C GLU A 512 -8.78 -14.20 9.45
N THR A 513 -8.35 -14.48 8.22
CA THR A 513 -9.24 -14.69 7.06
C THR A 513 -9.16 -16.12 6.54
N ASP A 514 -10.28 -16.58 5.98
CA ASP A 514 -10.30 -17.76 5.13
C ASP A 514 -9.91 -17.41 3.68
N LYS A 515 -9.75 -18.46 2.86
CA LYS A 515 -9.56 -18.33 1.41
C LYS A 515 -10.82 -17.78 0.74
N ILE A 516 -10.64 -16.97 -0.30
CA ILE A 516 -11.72 -16.54 -1.18
C ILE A 516 -11.95 -17.64 -2.21
N LYS A 517 -13.08 -18.34 -2.11
CA LYS A 517 -13.45 -19.39 -3.07
C LYS A 517 -13.94 -18.78 -4.37
N ILE A 518 -13.40 -19.25 -5.48
CA ILE A 518 -13.81 -18.94 -6.86
C ILE A 518 -14.03 -20.24 -7.62
N LYS A 519 -14.90 -20.23 -8.64
CA LYS A 519 -15.25 -21.45 -9.38
C LYS A 519 -14.72 -21.39 -10.80
N GLY A 520 -14.16 -22.49 -11.29
CA GLY A 520 -13.76 -22.60 -12.70
C GLY A 520 -14.95 -22.41 -13.66
N GLY A 521 -14.71 -21.73 -14.78
CA GLY A 521 -15.71 -21.52 -15.84
C GLY A 521 -16.64 -20.31 -15.65
N GLU A 522 -16.37 -19.44 -14.68
CA GLU A 522 -17.08 -18.17 -14.47
C GLU A 522 -16.11 -16.98 -14.51
N VAL A 523 -16.62 -15.76 -14.61
CA VAL A 523 -15.82 -14.54 -14.45
C VAL A 523 -15.87 -14.09 -13.00
N THR A 524 -14.73 -13.89 -12.36
CA THR A 524 -14.66 -13.21 -11.07
C THR A 524 -14.49 -11.71 -11.32
N ARG A 525 -15.44 -10.90 -10.85
CA ARG A 525 -15.34 -9.43 -10.87
C ARG A 525 -15.10 -8.91 -9.46
N ILE A 526 -14.01 -8.17 -9.27
CA ILE A 526 -13.62 -7.62 -7.97
C ILE A 526 -13.74 -6.10 -8.01
N THR A 527 -14.57 -5.56 -7.12
CA THR A 527 -14.57 -4.14 -6.78
C THR A 527 -13.59 -3.89 -5.65
N LEU A 528 -12.48 -3.23 -5.95
CA LEU A 528 -11.47 -2.78 -5.01
C LEU A 528 -11.77 -1.35 -4.56
N ASN A 529 -12.24 -1.19 -3.33
CA ASN A 529 -12.52 0.12 -2.73
C ASN A 529 -11.37 0.50 -1.81
N ASN A 530 -10.57 1.48 -2.18
CA ASN A 530 -9.56 2.01 -1.28
C ASN A 530 -10.19 3.03 -0.33
N ILE A 531 -10.37 2.65 0.93
CA ILE A 531 -10.88 3.52 1.99
C ILE A 531 -9.76 3.99 2.93
N THR A 532 -8.52 3.93 2.43
CA THR A 532 -7.31 4.46 3.07
C THR A 532 -6.80 5.70 2.31
N MET A 533 -5.85 6.41 2.92
CA MET A 533 -5.24 7.61 2.34
C MET A 533 -3.98 7.30 1.51
N MET A 534 -3.68 6.03 1.24
CA MET A 534 -2.46 5.59 0.60
C MET A 534 -2.74 4.78 -0.65
N HIS A 535 -1.83 4.85 -1.61
CA HIS A 535 -1.86 4.03 -2.80
C HIS A 535 -1.58 2.56 -2.44
N HIS A 536 -2.27 1.63 -3.11
CA HIS A 536 -2.05 0.18 -2.94
C HIS A 536 -1.97 -0.50 -4.31
N PRO A 537 -0.81 -1.03 -4.72
CA PRO A 537 -0.66 -1.82 -5.93
C PRO A 537 -1.09 -3.24 -5.63
N MET A 538 -2.30 -3.62 -6.05
CA MET A 538 -2.85 -4.96 -5.81
C MET A 538 -2.42 -5.91 -6.92
N HIS A 539 -1.77 -7.01 -6.55
CA HIS A 539 -1.28 -8.03 -7.48
C HIS A 539 -2.02 -9.36 -7.25
N LEU A 540 -2.44 -10.00 -8.33
CA LEU A 540 -2.97 -11.37 -8.34
C LEU A 540 -1.99 -12.28 -9.08
N HIS A 541 -1.51 -13.31 -8.40
CA HIS A 541 -0.61 -14.30 -8.99
C HIS A 541 -1.33 -15.15 -10.05
N GLY A 542 -0.61 -15.60 -11.08
CA GLY A 542 -1.08 -16.56 -12.08
C GLY A 542 -2.23 -16.10 -12.97
N HIS A 543 -2.61 -14.82 -12.93
CA HIS A 543 -3.74 -14.30 -13.70
C HIS A 543 -3.42 -12.94 -14.31
N TYR A 544 -3.92 -12.74 -15.52
CA TYR A 544 -4.23 -11.41 -16.03
C TYR A 544 -5.69 -11.08 -15.74
N PHE A 545 -5.94 -9.83 -15.36
CA PHE A 545 -7.28 -9.29 -15.21
C PHE A 545 -7.47 -8.06 -16.09
N ARG A 546 -8.70 -7.86 -16.56
CA ARG A 546 -9.15 -6.61 -17.18
C ARG A 546 -9.24 -5.55 -16.10
N VAL A 547 -8.63 -4.38 -16.31
CA VAL A 547 -8.86 -3.20 -15.47
C VAL A 547 -9.92 -2.34 -16.12
N ILE A 548 -11.15 -2.40 -15.59
CA ILE A 548 -12.30 -1.72 -16.19
C ILE A 548 -12.11 -0.21 -16.11
N ASN A 549 -12.10 0.42 -17.27
CA ASN A 549 -11.81 1.84 -17.48
C ASN A 549 -12.75 2.42 -18.58
N GLU A 550 -12.57 3.68 -18.96
CA GLU A 550 -13.45 4.35 -19.95
C GLU A 550 -13.42 3.72 -21.36
N ASN A 551 -12.44 2.85 -21.65
CA ASN A 551 -12.30 2.22 -22.96
C ASN A 551 -13.20 0.98 -23.16
N GLY A 552 -14.02 0.61 -22.16
CA GLY A 552 -15.06 -0.41 -22.25
C GLY A 552 -14.55 -1.76 -22.73
N GLU A 553 -14.93 -2.17 -23.95
CA GLU A 553 -14.51 -3.45 -24.51
C GLU A 553 -12.99 -3.59 -24.63
N ARG A 554 -12.28 -2.46 -24.74
CA ARG A 554 -10.83 -2.37 -24.88
C ARG A 554 -10.12 -1.93 -23.60
N SER A 555 -10.70 -2.19 -22.45
CA SER A 555 -9.99 -2.06 -21.18
C SER A 555 -8.70 -2.91 -21.16
N PRO A 556 -7.60 -2.39 -20.58
CA PRO A 556 -6.31 -3.07 -20.62
C PRO A 556 -6.31 -4.33 -19.74
N LEU A 557 -5.47 -5.30 -20.12
CA LEU A 557 -5.10 -6.42 -19.26
C LEU A 557 -3.88 -6.06 -18.43
N LYS A 558 -3.91 -6.39 -17.15
CA LYS A 558 -2.82 -6.19 -16.19
C LYS A 558 -2.76 -7.35 -15.20
N HIS A 559 -1.66 -7.48 -14.47
CA HIS A 559 -1.55 -8.41 -13.34
C HIS A 559 -1.31 -7.64 -12.02
N THR A 560 -0.94 -6.37 -12.09
CA THR A 560 -0.82 -5.47 -10.93
C THR A 560 -1.65 -4.22 -11.19
N VAL A 561 -2.46 -3.78 -10.21
CA VAL A 561 -3.29 -2.58 -10.35
C VAL A 561 -3.15 -1.67 -9.14
N ASN A 562 -2.73 -0.43 -9.36
CA ASN A 562 -2.77 0.58 -8.32
C ASN A 562 -4.20 1.02 -8.05
N VAL A 563 -4.63 0.95 -6.79
CA VAL A 563 -5.89 1.50 -6.31
C VAL A 563 -5.59 2.80 -5.57
N PRO A 564 -5.87 3.98 -6.17
CA PRO A 564 -5.52 5.26 -5.57
C PRO A 564 -6.26 5.52 -4.24
N PRO A 565 -5.74 6.42 -3.38
CA PRO A 565 -6.39 6.82 -2.14
C PRO A 565 -7.83 7.24 -2.37
N MET A 566 -8.74 6.74 -1.53
CA MET A 566 -10.16 7.12 -1.56
C MET A 566 -10.88 6.89 -2.90
N GLN A 567 -10.37 5.99 -3.73
CA GLN A 567 -10.95 5.65 -5.03
C GLN A 567 -11.34 4.17 -5.11
N LYS A 568 -12.06 3.86 -6.18
CA LYS A 568 -12.46 2.51 -6.54
C LYS A 568 -11.82 2.13 -7.87
N VAL A 569 -11.36 0.89 -7.97
CA VAL A 569 -10.98 0.24 -9.24
C VAL A 569 -11.74 -1.07 -9.34
N VAL A 570 -12.21 -1.41 -10.54
CA VAL A 570 -12.85 -2.70 -10.82
C VAL A 570 -11.94 -3.51 -11.71
N ILE A 571 -11.69 -4.75 -11.30
CA ILE A 571 -10.98 -5.73 -12.11
C ILE A 571 -11.85 -6.95 -12.35
N GLU A 572 -11.66 -7.64 -13.47
CA GLU A 572 -12.31 -8.92 -13.71
C GLU A 572 -11.41 -9.88 -14.49
N PHE A 573 -11.49 -11.17 -14.18
CA PHE A 573 -10.75 -12.22 -14.87
C PHE A 573 -11.62 -13.47 -15.02
N TYR A 574 -11.32 -14.25 -16.05
CA TYR A 574 -11.96 -15.54 -16.28
C TYR A 574 -11.25 -16.62 -15.44
N ASN A 575 -12.03 -17.45 -14.76
CA ASN A 575 -11.53 -18.47 -13.84
C ASN A 575 -11.17 -19.76 -14.61
N GLU A 576 -9.93 -19.85 -15.08
CA GLU A 576 -9.41 -20.98 -15.88
C GLU A 576 -8.19 -21.67 -15.25
N GLU A 577 -7.80 -21.26 -14.05
CA GLU A 577 -6.70 -21.86 -13.30
C GLU A 577 -7.17 -22.96 -12.34
N TYR A 578 -6.20 -23.60 -11.67
CA TYR A 578 -6.42 -24.48 -10.53
C TYR A 578 -5.52 -24.08 -9.36
N GLY A 579 -5.80 -24.64 -8.18
CA GLY A 579 -4.99 -24.44 -6.98
C GLY A 579 -5.35 -23.17 -6.22
N ASP A 580 -4.41 -22.76 -5.37
CA ASP A 580 -4.50 -21.57 -4.54
C ASP A 580 -3.53 -20.50 -5.07
N TRP A 581 -4.00 -19.28 -5.21
CA TRP A 581 -3.23 -18.15 -5.75
C TRP A 581 -3.21 -17.00 -4.78
N PHE A 582 -2.03 -16.42 -4.59
CA PHE A 582 -1.85 -15.31 -3.66
C PHE A 582 -2.31 -13.99 -4.29
N PHE A 583 -3.00 -13.17 -3.49
CA PHE A 583 -3.47 -11.84 -3.86
C PHE A 583 -3.08 -10.85 -2.77
N HIS A 584 -2.26 -9.85 -3.08
CA HIS A 584 -1.73 -8.97 -2.05
C HIS A 584 -1.41 -7.56 -2.54
N CYS A 585 -1.24 -6.65 -1.58
CA CYS A 585 -0.66 -5.35 -1.82
C CYS A 585 0.85 -5.51 -2.05
N HIS A 586 1.40 -4.89 -3.09
CA HIS A 586 2.81 -4.94 -3.43
C HIS A 586 3.64 -3.83 -2.77
N VAL A 587 3.03 -3.03 -1.88
CA VAL A 587 3.82 -2.38 -0.83
C VAL A 587 4.23 -3.48 0.14
N LEU A 588 5.50 -3.88 0.11
CA LEU A 588 6.04 -5.04 0.80
C LEU A 588 5.67 -5.06 2.29
N TYR A 589 5.75 -3.90 2.95
CA TYR A 589 5.42 -3.76 4.37
C TYR A 589 3.91 -3.79 4.66
N HIS A 590 3.04 -3.50 3.70
CA HIS A 590 1.59 -3.70 3.84
C HIS A 590 1.23 -5.19 3.73
N MET A 591 1.86 -5.93 2.82
CA MET A 591 1.73 -7.39 2.74
C MET A 591 2.11 -8.02 4.08
N MET A 592 3.31 -7.70 4.60
CA MET A 592 3.76 -8.15 5.92
C MET A 592 2.91 -7.59 7.08
N GLY A 593 2.15 -6.52 6.84
CA GLY A 593 1.16 -5.98 7.77
C GLY A 593 -0.18 -6.73 7.75
N GLY A 594 -0.38 -7.67 6.84
CA GLY A 594 -1.57 -8.52 6.72
C GLY A 594 -2.46 -8.28 5.48
N MET A 595 -2.05 -7.42 4.55
CA MET A 595 -2.87 -7.02 3.39
C MET A 595 -2.78 -8.01 2.22
N ALA A 596 -3.28 -9.22 2.47
CA ALA A 596 -3.27 -10.31 1.51
C ALA A 596 -4.49 -11.22 1.64
N ARG A 597 -4.74 -12.01 0.60
CA ARG A 597 -5.72 -13.09 0.50
C ARG A 597 -5.17 -14.25 -0.32
N VAL A 598 -5.82 -15.39 -0.15
CA VAL A 598 -5.64 -16.56 -1.01
C VAL A 598 -6.93 -16.75 -1.79
N PHE A 599 -6.87 -16.67 -3.12
CA PHE A 599 -7.95 -17.10 -4.00
C PHE A 599 -7.82 -18.60 -4.22
N SER A 600 -8.92 -19.33 -4.11
CA SER A 600 -8.92 -20.79 -4.16
C SER A 600 -9.96 -21.31 -5.13
N TYR A 601 -9.51 -22.17 -6.04
CA TYR A 601 -10.39 -22.93 -6.92
C TYR A 601 -11.03 -24.16 -6.24
N ASP A 602 -10.80 -24.33 -4.93
CA ASP A 602 -11.26 -25.49 -4.12
C ASP A 602 -10.79 -26.84 -4.69
N THR A 603 -9.67 -26.84 -5.42
CA THR A 603 -9.01 -28.04 -5.93
C THR A 603 -8.03 -28.59 -4.89
N PRO A 604 -7.72 -29.91 -4.92
CA PRO A 604 -6.66 -30.47 -4.09
C PRO A 604 -5.35 -29.71 -4.28
N ARG A 605 -4.66 -29.47 -3.16
CA ARG A 605 -3.31 -28.91 -3.18
C ARG A 605 -2.33 -29.93 -3.76
N ASP A 606 -1.27 -29.45 -4.41
CA ASP A 606 -0.20 -30.31 -4.93
C ASP A 606 0.37 -31.21 -3.82
N GLU A 607 0.48 -32.51 -4.09
CA GLU A 607 0.91 -33.52 -3.12
C GLU A 607 2.34 -33.26 -2.58
N ARG A 608 3.20 -32.62 -3.39
CA ARG A 608 4.57 -32.23 -3.00
C ARG A 608 4.57 -31.19 -1.87
N MET A 609 3.44 -30.54 -1.60
CA MET A 609 3.29 -29.55 -0.54
C MET A 609 2.78 -30.14 0.79
N ALA A 610 2.65 -31.46 0.90
CA ALA A 610 2.12 -32.13 2.10
C ALA A 610 2.89 -31.80 3.39
N GLU A 611 4.22 -31.63 3.31
CA GLU A 611 5.09 -31.33 4.46
C GLU A 611 5.18 -29.83 4.80
N PHE A 612 4.56 -28.96 3.98
CA PHE A 612 4.72 -27.51 4.04
C PHE A 612 3.38 -26.82 4.37
N PRO A 613 3.01 -26.70 5.64
CA PRO A 613 1.70 -26.17 6.03
C PRO A 613 1.59 -24.67 5.74
N VAL A 614 0.49 -24.26 5.09
CA VAL A 614 0.18 -22.84 4.78
C VAL A 614 0.17 -21.94 6.02
N GLN A 615 -0.06 -22.52 7.21
CA GLN A 615 -0.03 -21.78 8.46
C GLN A 615 1.29 -21.04 8.68
N LYS A 616 2.44 -21.58 8.22
CA LYS A 616 3.73 -20.89 8.35
C LYS A 616 3.72 -19.53 7.62
N LEU A 617 3.27 -19.49 6.37
CA LEU A 617 3.09 -18.25 5.60
C LEU A 617 2.10 -17.30 6.28
N ILE A 618 1.02 -17.84 6.86
CA ILE A 618 0.02 -17.02 7.54
C ILE A 618 0.62 -16.37 8.80
N ASP A 619 1.39 -17.13 9.57
CA ASP A 619 2.07 -16.68 10.78
C ASP A 619 3.12 -15.58 10.49
N GLU A 620 3.69 -15.57 9.27
CA GLU A 620 4.57 -14.49 8.76
C GLU A 620 3.96 -13.08 8.86
N THR A 621 2.64 -12.98 8.88
CA THR A 621 1.91 -11.71 9.01
C THR A 621 1.45 -11.37 10.44
N ASP A 622 1.59 -12.29 11.40
CA ASP A 622 1.17 -12.13 12.81
C ASP A 622 2.28 -12.43 13.83
N HIS A 623 3.54 -12.16 13.46
CA HIS A 623 4.66 -12.28 14.39
C HIS A 623 4.56 -11.31 15.57
N TYR A 624 5.14 -11.72 16.70
CA TYR A 624 5.45 -10.81 17.79
C TYR A 624 6.59 -9.87 17.41
N TYR A 625 6.36 -8.57 17.61
CA TYR A 625 7.36 -7.53 17.48
C TYR A 625 7.62 -6.94 18.86
N SER A 626 8.90 -6.88 19.23
CA SER A 626 9.31 -6.32 20.52
C SER A 626 10.09 -5.03 20.34
N TRP A 627 9.78 -4.01 21.13
CA TRP A 627 10.48 -2.74 21.17
C TRP A 627 10.51 -2.19 22.61
N GLY A 628 11.42 -1.25 22.86
CA GLY A 628 11.53 -0.62 24.16
C GLY A 628 11.92 0.84 24.10
N ALA A 629 11.73 1.52 25.23
CA ALA A 629 12.22 2.86 25.48
C ALA A 629 12.80 2.94 26.90
N ALA A 630 13.93 3.62 27.03
CA ALA A 630 14.53 3.97 28.30
C ALA A 630 14.66 5.50 28.39
N ARG A 631 13.99 6.07 29.39
CA ARG A 631 14.06 7.47 29.76
C ARG A 631 15.06 7.59 30.91
N ILE A 632 16.13 8.32 30.69
CA ILE A 632 17.17 8.55 31.69
C ILE A 632 17.17 10.03 32.00
N GLY A 633 16.63 10.40 33.16
CA GLY A 633 16.38 11.79 33.55
C GLY A 633 17.05 12.16 34.89
N SER A 634 17.22 13.46 35.10
CA SER A 634 17.69 14.01 36.38
C SER A 634 16.66 13.93 37.51
N ASN A 635 15.38 13.73 37.18
CA ASN A 635 14.29 13.61 38.16
C ASN A 635 13.88 12.14 38.37
N PHE A 636 13.62 11.40 37.29
CA PHE A 636 13.31 9.96 37.34
C PHE A 636 13.83 9.24 36.10
N ASN A 637 13.87 7.91 36.19
CA ASN A 637 14.20 7.00 35.12
C ASN A 637 12.99 6.09 34.85
N GLU A 638 12.74 5.80 33.57
CA GLU A 638 11.65 4.92 33.16
C GLU A 638 12.16 3.92 32.12
N LEU A 639 11.81 2.65 32.29
CA LEU A 639 11.99 1.59 31.32
C LEU A 639 10.62 1.10 30.85
N PHE A 640 10.37 1.21 29.56
CA PHE A 640 9.21 0.67 28.89
C PHE A 640 9.66 -0.45 27.94
N LEU A 641 9.09 -1.64 28.08
CA LEU A 641 9.27 -2.76 27.17
C LEU A 641 7.90 -3.22 26.68
N MET A 642 7.83 -3.55 25.40
CA MET A 642 6.60 -3.98 24.75
C MET A 642 6.87 -5.11 23.77
N SER A 643 6.00 -6.12 23.77
CA SER A 643 5.95 -7.14 22.72
C SER A 643 4.51 -7.31 22.24
N SER A 644 4.26 -7.15 20.95
CA SER A 644 2.91 -7.14 20.39
C SER A 644 2.82 -7.87 19.06
N ASN A 645 1.75 -8.62 18.86
CA ASN A 645 1.28 -9.08 17.55
C ASN A 645 -0.09 -8.44 17.25
N ILE A 646 -0.85 -8.92 16.25
CA ILE A 646 -2.13 -8.32 15.85
C ILE A 646 -3.12 -8.24 17.02
N ARG A 647 -3.19 -9.28 17.87
CA ARG A 647 -4.19 -9.37 18.95
C ARG A 647 -3.65 -9.28 20.37
N ASN A 648 -2.38 -9.59 20.59
CA ASN A 648 -1.79 -9.77 21.91
C ASN A 648 -0.70 -8.72 22.15
N GLU A 649 -0.61 -8.23 23.37
CA GLU A 649 0.37 -7.21 23.75
C GLU A 649 0.81 -7.41 25.19
N PHE A 650 2.11 -7.61 25.41
CA PHE A 650 2.75 -7.75 26.71
C PHE A 650 3.59 -6.52 27.00
N GLY A 651 3.23 -5.77 28.03
CA GLY A 651 3.89 -4.55 28.44
C GLY A 651 4.58 -4.69 29.79
N LEU A 652 5.73 -4.04 29.93
CA LEU A 652 6.39 -3.74 31.19
C LEU A 652 6.69 -2.24 31.22
N ARG A 653 6.28 -1.57 32.29
CA ARG A 653 6.68 -0.20 32.62
C ARG A 653 7.32 -0.24 34.00
N ALA A 654 8.52 0.29 34.12
CA ALA A 654 9.24 0.37 35.38
C ALA A 654 9.79 1.79 35.57
N GLU A 655 9.34 2.47 36.60
CA GLU A 655 9.75 3.84 36.96
C GLU A 655 10.53 3.81 38.27
N PHE A 656 11.62 4.58 38.33
CA PHE A 656 12.49 4.70 39.49
C PHE A 656 12.96 6.14 39.64
N ASP A 657 12.97 6.67 40.85
CA ASP A 657 13.55 7.99 41.14
C ASP A 657 14.81 7.90 42.04
N TYR A 658 15.38 9.06 42.34
CA TYR A 658 16.58 9.18 43.20
C TYR A 658 16.25 9.25 44.69
N ASN A 659 14.96 9.26 45.03
CA ASN A 659 14.42 9.26 46.39
C ASN A 659 13.83 7.87 46.71
N GLN A 660 14.41 6.80 46.17
CA GLN A 660 14.02 5.41 46.43
C GLN A 660 12.54 5.07 46.21
N ASN A 661 11.84 5.77 45.32
CA ASN A 661 10.51 5.38 44.88
C ASN A 661 10.60 4.53 43.60
N ALA A 662 9.86 3.42 43.58
CA ALA A 662 9.75 2.56 42.41
C ALA A 662 8.30 2.19 42.13
N GLU A 663 7.94 2.11 40.85
CA GLU A 663 6.67 1.59 40.37
C GLU A 663 6.91 0.68 39.16
N ILE A 664 6.41 -0.55 39.23
CA ILE A 664 6.58 -1.57 38.19
C ILE A 664 5.22 -2.15 37.82
N GLU A 665 4.78 -1.89 36.59
CA GLU A 665 3.57 -2.44 36.02
C GLU A 665 3.91 -3.45 34.92
N VAL A 666 3.39 -4.67 35.05
CA VAL A 666 3.41 -5.69 34.00
C VAL A 666 1.98 -5.98 33.57
N ASN A 667 1.69 -5.95 32.27
CA ASN A 667 0.35 -6.15 31.76
C ASN A 667 0.31 -7.04 30.50
N TYR A 668 -0.78 -7.81 30.38
CA TYR A 668 -1.19 -8.47 29.14
C TYR A 668 -2.47 -7.80 28.64
N ASN A 669 -2.43 -7.30 27.41
CA ASN A 669 -3.53 -6.62 26.74
C ASN A 669 -3.98 -7.48 25.54
N ARG A 670 -5.29 -7.64 25.39
CA ARG A 670 -5.93 -8.27 24.23
C ARG A 670 -6.70 -7.23 23.43
N TYR A 671 -6.34 -7.06 22.17
CA TYR A 671 -7.05 -6.20 21.23
C TYR A 671 -8.35 -6.86 20.77
N LEU A 672 -9.48 -6.27 21.12
CA LEU A 672 -10.81 -6.70 20.64
C LEU A 672 -11.09 -6.15 19.23
N ASN A 673 -10.56 -4.97 18.99
CA ASN A 673 -10.41 -4.38 17.68
C ASN A 673 -9.20 -3.45 17.73
N ASP A 674 -9.01 -2.77 16.63
CA ASP A 674 -8.02 -1.74 16.41
C ASP A 674 -7.90 -0.70 17.55
N TRP A 675 -9.01 -0.26 18.15
CA TRP A 675 -9.05 0.86 19.13
C TRP A 675 -9.31 0.43 20.57
N LEU A 676 -9.86 -0.76 20.80
CA LEU A 676 -10.30 -1.23 22.12
C LEU A 676 -9.49 -2.44 22.57
N ARG A 677 -8.92 -2.33 23.77
CA ARG A 677 -8.19 -3.39 24.45
C ARG A 677 -8.81 -3.67 25.81
N VAL A 678 -8.79 -4.93 26.21
CA VAL A 678 -8.97 -5.34 27.61
C VAL A 678 -7.63 -5.83 28.13
N TYR A 679 -7.34 -5.62 29.41
CA TYR A 679 -6.06 -6.06 29.98
C TYR A 679 -6.19 -6.56 31.40
N ALA A 680 -5.25 -7.42 31.76
CA ALA A 680 -4.98 -7.83 33.14
C ALA A 680 -3.49 -7.62 33.41
N GLY A 681 -3.15 -7.21 34.62
CA GLY A 681 -1.77 -6.91 34.99
C GLY A 681 -1.53 -6.94 36.48
N VAL A 682 -0.30 -6.63 36.84
CA VAL A 682 0.17 -6.49 38.22
C VAL A 682 0.95 -5.18 38.30
N ASN A 683 0.61 -4.33 39.27
CA ASN A 683 1.39 -3.15 39.61
C ASN A 683 2.05 -3.35 40.97
N THR A 684 3.30 -2.97 41.10
CA THR A 684 4.05 -3.02 42.36
C THR A 684 4.68 -1.67 42.60
N GLU A 685 4.33 -1.02 43.71
CA GLU A 685 4.78 0.33 44.07
C GLU A 685 5.38 0.34 45.49
N THR A 686 6.36 1.20 45.74
CA THR A 686 6.92 1.39 47.10
C THR A 686 5.86 1.94 48.05
N SER A 687 5.62 1.26 49.17
CA SER A 687 4.57 1.63 50.15
C SER A 687 5.01 2.73 51.12
N THR A 688 6.30 2.77 51.42
CA THR A 688 6.90 3.80 52.29
C THR A 688 7.67 4.77 51.41
N PRO A 689 7.43 6.09 51.52
CA PRO A 689 8.26 7.09 50.86
C PRO A 689 9.73 6.89 51.24
N ASP A 690 10.62 7.06 50.27
CA ASP A 690 12.08 7.03 50.48
C ASP A 690 12.66 5.69 50.99
N SER A 691 11.98 4.56 50.72
CA SER A 691 12.44 3.22 51.10
C SER A 691 12.02 2.12 50.13
N TYR A 692 12.96 1.22 49.82
CA TYR A 692 12.71 -0.04 49.10
C TYR A 692 12.33 -1.22 50.03
N ASP A 693 12.06 -0.97 51.30
CA ASP A 693 11.85 -2.05 52.30
C ASP A 693 10.44 -2.64 52.23
N THR A 694 9.47 -1.90 51.70
CA THR A 694 8.06 -2.31 51.62
C THR A 694 7.46 -2.00 50.25
N PHE A 695 6.85 -3.01 49.64
CA PHE A 695 6.17 -2.90 48.35
C PHE A 695 4.69 -3.27 48.49
N ASN A 696 3.83 -2.50 47.84
CA ASN A 696 2.41 -2.79 47.68
C ASN A 696 2.22 -3.37 46.27
N THR A 697 1.82 -4.64 46.20
CA THR A 697 1.56 -5.31 44.93
C THR A 697 0.07 -5.48 44.73
N VAL A 698 -0.45 -4.96 43.62
CA VAL A 698 -1.86 -5.03 43.27
C VAL A 698 -2.10 -5.68 41.92
N GLY A 699 -3.05 -6.61 41.85
CA GLY A 699 -3.60 -7.08 40.58
C GLY A 699 -4.51 -6.02 39.97
N LEU A 700 -4.44 -5.82 38.66
CA LEU A 700 -5.17 -4.83 37.88
C LEU A 700 -5.98 -5.50 36.77
N VAL A 701 -7.19 -5.02 36.55
CA VAL A 701 -7.96 -5.30 35.32
C VAL A 701 -8.47 -3.99 34.75
N GLY A 702 -8.51 -3.88 33.43
CA GLY A 702 -8.93 -2.63 32.81
C GLY A 702 -9.23 -2.70 31.33
N VAL A 703 -9.63 -1.56 30.81
CA VAL A 703 -9.99 -1.33 29.42
C VAL A 703 -9.22 -0.12 28.92
N LYS A 704 -8.50 -0.28 27.81
CA LYS A 704 -7.82 0.82 27.11
C LYS A 704 -8.55 1.14 25.81
N TYR A 705 -8.82 2.41 25.56
CA TYR A 705 -9.52 2.89 24.38
C TYR A 705 -8.77 4.04 23.70
N PHE A 706 -8.44 3.86 22.43
CA PHE A 706 -7.88 4.91 21.60
C PHE A 706 -9.00 5.76 21.00
N THR A 707 -9.15 6.96 21.54
CA THR A 707 -10.30 7.83 21.30
C THR A 707 -10.21 8.56 19.95
N PRO A 708 -11.35 9.01 19.40
CA PRO A 708 -11.36 10.21 18.56
C PRO A 708 -10.55 11.31 19.23
N TYR A 709 -9.78 12.07 18.47
CA TYR A 709 -8.81 13.05 18.95
C TYR A 709 -7.52 12.48 19.55
N ARG A 710 -7.26 11.17 19.33
CA ARG A 710 -5.97 10.51 19.59
C ARG A 710 -5.50 10.55 21.05
N PHE A 711 -6.42 10.49 22.02
CA PHE A 711 -6.04 10.19 23.39
C PHE A 711 -6.11 8.69 23.64
N ASN A 712 -5.11 8.14 24.33
CA ASN A 712 -5.21 6.84 24.96
C ASN A 712 -5.89 7.02 26.32
N VAL A 713 -7.04 6.37 26.51
CA VAL A 713 -7.76 6.35 27.79
C VAL A 713 -7.66 4.96 28.37
N ASP A 714 -7.14 4.84 29.59
CA ASP A 714 -7.14 3.63 30.40
C ASP A 714 -8.14 3.83 31.54
N VAL A 715 -9.08 2.90 31.67
CA VAL A 715 -9.93 2.79 32.86
C VAL A 715 -9.68 1.42 33.46
N SER A 716 -9.23 1.40 34.70
CA SER A 716 -8.86 0.19 35.43
C SER A 716 -9.36 0.19 36.86
N MET A 717 -9.34 -0.99 37.46
CA MET A 717 -9.58 -1.18 38.88
C MET A 717 -8.60 -2.23 39.38
N ASP A 718 -8.01 -1.98 40.54
CA ASP A 718 -7.18 -2.97 41.20
C ASP A 718 -7.99 -3.89 42.13
N HIS A 719 -7.35 -4.94 42.63
CA HIS A 719 -7.97 -5.89 43.55
C HIS A 719 -8.28 -5.31 44.96
N GLN A 720 -7.82 -4.09 45.25
CA GLN A 720 -8.21 -3.31 46.43
C GLN A 720 -9.43 -2.41 46.14
N LEU A 721 -10.07 -2.58 44.97
CA LEU A 721 -11.23 -1.84 44.50
C LEU A 721 -10.98 -0.34 44.32
N ARG A 722 -9.75 0.06 44.00
CA ARG A 722 -9.38 1.44 43.73
C ARG A 722 -9.49 1.71 42.22
N PRO A 723 -10.52 2.44 41.73
CA PRO A 723 -10.60 2.78 40.32
C PRO A 723 -9.50 3.75 39.91
N ARG A 724 -8.98 3.57 38.70
CA ARG A 724 -7.93 4.37 38.07
C ARG A 724 -8.38 4.81 36.68
N ILE A 725 -8.16 6.08 36.36
CA ILE A 725 -8.30 6.62 35.01
C ILE A 725 -6.96 7.24 34.60
N ARG A 726 -6.42 6.82 33.47
CA ARG A 726 -5.21 7.41 32.87
C ARG A 726 -5.49 7.89 31.45
N LEU A 727 -4.93 9.04 31.11
CA LEU A 727 -5.04 9.73 29.84
C LEU A 727 -3.64 10.10 29.36
N ASP A 728 -3.26 9.68 28.17
CA ASP A 728 -1.99 10.11 27.55
C ASP A 728 -2.18 10.55 26.10
N ARG A 729 -1.30 11.47 25.68
CA ARG A 729 -1.19 11.93 24.30
C ARG A 729 0.17 12.56 24.01
N GLU A 730 0.67 12.33 22.80
CA GLU A 730 1.85 12.98 22.23
C GLU A 730 1.48 13.78 20.97
N LEU A 731 2.12 14.93 20.76
CA LEU A 731 1.86 15.84 19.62
C LEU A 731 3.14 16.41 19.04
N LEU A 732 3.31 16.35 17.72
CA LEU A 732 4.39 17.03 17.02
C LEU A 732 4.09 18.53 16.88
N ILE A 733 4.70 19.37 17.71
CA ILE A 733 4.42 20.82 17.74
C ILE A 733 5.30 21.63 16.79
N PHE A 734 6.58 21.27 16.65
CA PHE A 734 7.54 21.85 15.71
C PHE A 734 8.29 20.74 14.97
N PRO A 735 9.03 21.04 13.89
CA PRO A 735 9.90 20.04 13.29
C PRO A 735 10.81 19.42 14.37
N ARG A 736 10.66 18.12 14.59
CA ARG A 736 11.40 17.31 15.58
C ARG A 736 11.06 17.54 17.06
N ILE A 737 10.10 18.40 17.40
CA ILE A 737 9.74 18.67 18.80
C ILE A 737 8.35 18.11 19.10
N PHE A 738 8.28 17.21 20.06
CA PHE A 738 7.05 16.64 20.58
C PHE A 738 6.69 17.25 21.92
N LEU A 739 5.38 17.42 22.13
CA LEU A 739 4.75 17.70 23.41
C LEU A 739 4.06 16.42 23.88
N GLU A 740 4.46 15.92 25.03
CA GLU A 740 3.83 14.79 25.71
C GLU A 740 3.02 15.29 26.91
N GLY A 741 1.86 14.67 27.14
CA GLY A 741 1.03 14.90 28.31
C GLY A 741 0.46 13.58 28.82
N GLU A 742 0.60 13.35 30.13
CA GLU A 742 0.02 12.22 30.84
C GLU A 742 -0.72 12.72 32.08
N TYR A 743 -1.90 12.18 32.34
CA TYR A 743 -2.68 12.43 33.55
C TYR A 743 -3.24 11.10 34.06
N GLU A 744 -3.01 10.78 35.32
CA GLU A 744 -3.57 9.63 36.03
C GLU A 744 -4.32 10.12 37.28
N TYR A 745 -5.45 9.51 37.54
CA TYR A 745 -6.21 9.69 38.77
C TYR A 745 -6.60 8.34 39.33
N ARG A 746 -6.13 8.05 40.55
CA ARG A 746 -6.51 6.88 41.33
C ARG A 746 -7.36 7.34 42.52
N ALA A 747 -8.48 6.66 42.75
CA ALA A 747 -9.37 6.94 43.87
C ALA A 747 -9.44 5.74 44.79
N ASP A 748 -9.24 5.97 46.08
CA ASP A 748 -9.37 4.99 47.15
C ASP A 748 -10.52 5.40 48.07
N PHE A 749 -11.48 4.50 48.25
CA PHE A 749 -12.67 4.72 49.07
C PHE A 749 -12.60 3.99 50.42
N GLY A 750 -11.47 3.36 50.74
CA GLY A 750 -11.29 2.59 51.99
C GLY A 750 -12.21 1.37 52.07
N TRP A 751 -12.57 0.78 50.92
CA TRP A 751 -13.46 -0.38 50.87
C TRP A 751 -12.76 -1.67 51.30
N VAL A 752 -11.44 -1.73 51.15
CA VAL A 752 -10.61 -2.92 51.44
C VAL A 752 -9.57 -2.63 52.52
N ASN A 753 -9.05 -1.40 52.56
CA ASN A 753 -8.03 -0.90 53.49
C ASN A 753 -8.59 0.17 54.43
N GLU A 754 -7.93 0.37 55.58
CA GLU A 754 -8.22 1.48 56.47
C GLU A 754 -7.48 2.74 56.00
N LEU A 755 -8.21 3.85 55.82
CA LEU A 755 -7.65 5.16 55.47
C LEU A 755 -7.32 5.95 56.76
N ASP A 756 -6.26 6.74 56.72
CA ASP A 756 -5.85 7.58 57.85
C ASP A 756 -6.93 8.59 58.27
N SER A 757 -7.19 8.69 59.57
CA SER A 757 -7.84 9.82 60.26
C SER A 757 -9.19 10.30 59.69
N ASN A 758 -10.28 9.55 59.95
CA ASN A 758 -11.67 9.95 59.63
C ASN A 758 -11.96 10.24 58.14
N LYS A 759 -11.09 9.80 57.22
CA LYS A 759 -11.29 9.97 55.77
C LYS A 759 -12.02 8.75 55.20
N SER A 760 -13.06 9.00 54.40
CA SER A 760 -13.74 7.98 53.60
C SER A 760 -13.26 7.97 52.13
N TYR A 761 -12.23 8.76 51.82
CA TYR A 761 -11.78 9.01 50.46
C TYR A 761 -10.33 9.54 50.42
N GLN A 762 -9.53 8.98 49.52
CA GLN A 762 -8.22 9.48 49.13
C GLN A 762 -8.10 9.49 47.60
N GLY A 763 -7.67 10.61 47.04
CA GLY A 763 -7.44 10.77 45.61
C GLY A 763 -5.98 11.06 45.32
N GLU A 764 -5.42 10.38 44.32
CA GLU A 764 -4.00 10.44 43.97
C GLU A 764 -3.86 10.91 42.52
N PRO A 765 -3.86 12.24 42.28
CA PRO A 765 -3.60 12.78 40.95
C PRO A 765 -2.11 12.73 40.63
N GLN A 766 -1.76 12.14 39.50
CA GLN A 766 -0.42 12.16 38.92
C GLN A 766 -0.48 12.75 37.52
N TRP A 767 0.51 13.55 37.15
CA TRP A 767 0.57 14.10 35.80
C TRP A 767 1.99 14.48 35.39
N LEU A 768 2.23 14.38 34.08
CA LEU A 768 3.46 14.72 33.43
C LEU A 768 3.18 15.58 32.20
N VAL A 769 3.98 16.63 32.02
CA VAL A 769 4.10 17.35 30.75
C VAL A 769 5.56 17.40 30.36
N GLY A 770 5.84 17.02 29.12
CA GLY A 770 7.21 16.96 28.61
C GLY A 770 7.36 17.47 27.20
N LEU A 771 8.59 17.86 26.87
CA LEU A 771 9.04 18.16 25.54
C LEU A 771 10.18 17.21 25.17
N SER A 772 10.13 16.66 23.96
CA SER A 772 11.24 15.86 23.42
C SER A 772 11.69 16.38 22.05
N TYR A 773 13.00 16.45 21.84
CA TYR A 773 13.66 16.82 20.58
C TYR A 773 14.33 15.58 19.97
N ILE A 774 13.91 15.19 18.77
CA ILE A 774 14.49 14.05 18.06
C ILE A 774 15.90 14.37 17.54
N LEU A 775 16.91 13.69 18.08
CA LEU A 775 18.29 13.70 17.56
C LEU A 775 18.50 12.68 16.44
N SER A 776 17.96 11.48 16.63
CA SER A 776 18.04 10.37 15.69
C SER A 776 16.83 9.45 15.85
N ARG A 777 16.72 8.41 15.00
CA ARG A 777 15.68 7.37 15.12
C ARG A 777 15.57 6.77 16.52
N ASN A 778 16.71 6.65 17.20
CA ASN A 778 16.83 5.93 18.47
C ASN A 778 17.03 6.87 19.67
N PHE A 779 17.31 8.16 19.47
CA PHE A 779 17.65 9.07 20.57
C PHE A 779 16.91 10.40 20.49
N SER A 780 16.44 10.88 21.63
CA SER A 780 15.88 12.22 21.79
C SER A 780 16.37 12.86 23.09
N ILE A 781 16.56 14.17 23.08
CA ILE A 781 16.76 14.94 24.33
C ILE A 781 15.37 15.35 24.82
N GLN A 782 15.16 15.33 26.13
CA GLN A 782 13.87 15.67 26.71
C GLN A 782 14.01 16.58 27.93
N GLY A 783 12.96 17.34 28.20
CA GLY A 783 12.70 18.02 29.46
C GLY A 783 11.25 17.78 29.86
N ASN A 784 10.98 17.54 31.13
CA ASN A 784 9.63 17.30 31.63
C ASN A 784 9.45 17.86 33.03
N TYR A 785 8.18 18.04 33.39
CA TYR A 785 7.74 18.19 34.76
C TYR A 785 6.79 17.04 35.08
N ASN A 786 7.09 16.30 36.14
CA ASN A 786 6.21 15.31 36.74
C ASN A 786 5.81 15.84 38.12
N ASN A 787 4.54 15.82 38.49
CA ASN A 787 4.11 16.38 39.78
C ASN A 787 4.62 15.60 41.01
N LYS A 788 5.03 14.34 40.83
CA LYS A 788 5.67 13.50 41.86
C LYS A 788 7.18 13.75 41.92
N TYR A 789 7.84 13.87 40.77
CA TYR A 789 9.32 13.92 40.68
C TYR A 789 9.91 15.32 40.40
N GLY A 790 9.07 16.32 40.16
CA GLY A 790 9.46 17.68 39.80
C GLY A 790 10.02 17.82 38.38
N TRP A 791 10.78 18.90 38.16
CA TRP A 791 11.43 19.21 36.88
C TRP A 791 12.63 18.32 36.64
N GLY A 792 12.77 17.82 35.42
CA GLY A 792 13.99 17.15 34.99
C GLY A 792 14.23 17.19 33.50
N GLY A 793 15.45 16.86 33.12
CA GLY A 793 15.87 16.74 31.74
C GLY A 793 16.77 15.54 31.56
N GLY A 794 16.87 15.05 30.33
CA GLY A 794 17.69 13.88 30.05
C GLY A 794 17.55 13.32 28.64
N LEU A 795 17.83 12.03 28.51
CA LEU A 795 17.87 11.29 27.25
C LEU A 795 16.74 10.27 27.19
N LEU A 796 16.06 10.21 26.04
CA LEU A 796 15.14 9.13 25.69
C LEU A 796 15.80 8.25 24.62
N ALA A 797 16.11 7.01 24.98
CA ALA A 797 16.64 5.98 24.09
C ALA A 797 15.52 5.01 23.68
N ARG A 798 15.33 4.76 22.39
CA ARG A 798 14.35 3.81 21.85
C ARG A 798 15.07 2.68 21.13
N PHE A 799 14.75 1.42 21.40
CA PHE A 799 15.47 0.26 20.85
C PHE A 799 14.57 -0.83 20.27
#